data_AF-A0A922SRU8-F1
#
_entry.id   AF-A0A922SRU8-F1
#
_cell.length_a   1.000
_cell.length_b   1.000
_cell.length_c   1.000
_cell.angle_alpha   90.00
_cell.angle_beta   90.00
_cell.angle_gamma   90.00
#
_symmetry.space_group_name_H-M   'P 1'
#
loop_
_entity.id
_entity.type
_entity.pdbx_description
1 polymer ?
#
loop_
_entity_poly.entity_id
_entity_poly.type
_entity_poly.pdbx_seq_one_letter_code
_entity_poly.pdbx_strand_id
1 'polypeptide(L)'
;MALRRELVELYFEYIHDQFHSMYHKASFMDDVVNDRVPVIVLLALFALSARFSTSDVFSGTDPRLRGEVYREASERLFSIRHLTPTTVQVCLLLGAYAAASGDTDVENMYYSTAGRMCLVLDLPNRPVTSLVEREVNIRMWWAICMVDVWSSAAVRMPRIMPFDYAVPFPIDEIPFSSMTTDVRCDFIENPSSVASPLLAEMIKLNRILSKIIDFNRTCVSEHLDGIPLEKGIRELSRDLDVWLENLPQRMHDTPANFEYFASHGLGRMFAAVYLGYYHYGQLLNYQFLSSSIEAPADSARYADACKQHAARLCSLVYRSHSTPGSEVLYSAVSHILVIASTIQIHTLLFSGDEGQIRISKTRLERNFEMLLRLRTYWPSVDGAMSRLRAFHQTCLRSKETSFVLDRWLLRFLVQFAPHMELEPRDNDPEYKALLALSRHYSENAIPLFLDPTVTESLSQELDDRNAERSDNEYKVDGGVKMSLDVSGGKLADFSQLAVPSTPHGATAISNGLAITPPMGWNNWNAFGCDVSENLLLTTSAQIVSLGLRDLGYDYVVLDDCWQDPKGRDKKGKLQPALDKFPNGLNSISDHLHSQNLKFGMYSSAGEMTCARFEGSLDHEVDDAKSFAGWGVDMLKYDSCYHLGRVGTPSVSFNRFKAMSDALKATGRNILLNLCNWGEDLVHTWGMSISNSWRITGDIYDSFTRPDDLCGCNSVSPGDVNCIAPGTHCSVLFILNKVAPFADRSIPGGWSDLDMLEVGQGGMTDEEYKAHFALWAALKSPLFLGNDLRAMPASALTIINNPAIIALSQDPHGRSVTRVRRDTAGVAKDKWGVGETHVWAGHLHNGDEAVILLNAGGEDTQMNVSLAEIFIPYGSGGSAPHVKYDWAIHDLWAHRMFDATAEALLAAADDDSQRASILAKANWYNATEVPYAKGLAQGDGRLFGEKIGVVGAGGVLKADVKSHAARVFRLRRIAEEGDAFEAKSISREDGVDEKDEL
;
A
#
# COMPACT_ATOMS: atom_id res chain seq x y z
N MET A 1 8.23 -41.87 -4.27
CA MET A 1 7.71 -42.35 -2.96
C MET A 1 8.76 -42.31 -1.84
N ALA A 2 9.97 -42.85 -2.01
CA ALA A 2 11.02 -42.80 -0.98
C ALA A 2 11.39 -41.36 -0.57
N LEU A 3 11.74 -40.50 -1.55
CA LEU A 3 12.05 -39.08 -1.29
C LEU A 3 10.89 -38.32 -0.62
N ARG A 4 9.65 -38.57 -1.06
CA ARG A 4 8.44 -37.98 -0.43
C ARG A 4 8.37 -38.30 1.05
N ARG A 5 8.60 -39.55 1.44
CA ARG A 5 8.56 -39.97 2.85
C ARG A 5 9.67 -39.30 3.65
N GLU A 6 10.90 -39.32 3.15
CA GLU A 6 12.06 -38.67 3.77
C GLU A 6 11.79 -37.18 4.04
N LEU A 7 11.29 -36.44 3.04
CA LEU A 7 11.01 -35.01 3.18
C LEU A 7 9.91 -34.71 4.21
N VAL A 8 8.90 -35.57 4.36
CA VAL A 8 7.88 -35.42 5.42
C VAL A 8 8.47 -35.74 6.80
N GLU A 9 9.32 -36.75 6.91
CA GLU A 9 10.00 -37.10 8.16
C GLU A 9 10.89 -35.94 8.63
N LEU A 10 11.68 -35.36 7.73
CA LEU A 10 12.52 -34.19 8.00
C LEU A 10 11.70 -32.96 8.42
N TYR A 11 10.49 -32.76 7.86
CA TYR A 11 9.60 -31.70 8.30
C TYR A 11 9.18 -31.87 9.77
N PHE A 12 8.76 -33.07 10.17
CA PHE A 12 8.39 -33.35 11.57
C PHE A 12 9.60 -33.31 12.51
N GLU A 13 10.80 -33.51 11.99
CA GLU A 13 12.02 -33.48 12.80
C GLU A 13 12.52 -32.05 13.08
N TYR A 14 12.49 -31.17 12.06
CA TYR A 14 13.17 -29.87 12.10
C TYR A 14 12.24 -28.64 12.03
N ILE A 15 10.97 -28.77 11.61
CA ILE A 15 10.11 -27.62 11.25
C ILE A 15 8.83 -27.51 12.09
N HIS A 16 8.01 -28.56 12.08
CA HIS A 16 6.82 -28.67 12.94
C HIS A 16 7.24 -28.49 14.40
N ASP A 17 6.43 -28.08 15.36
CA ASP A 17 6.85 -27.84 16.77
C ASP A 17 8.01 -26.83 17.01
N GLN A 18 8.65 -26.27 15.98
CA GLN A 18 9.65 -25.21 16.07
C GLN A 18 9.12 -23.89 15.47
N PHE A 19 8.58 -23.95 14.26
CA PHE A 19 7.88 -22.81 13.63
C PHE A 19 6.39 -22.78 13.99
N HIS A 20 5.76 -23.95 14.00
CA HIS A 20 4.33 -24.12 14.24
C HIS A 20 4.01 -25.57 14.62
N SER A 21 3.05 -25.79 15.50
CA SER A 21 2.52 -27.13 15.80
C SER A 21 1.10 -27.20 15.26
N MET A 22 0.86 -27.88 14.13
CA MET A 22 -0.43 -27.86 13.42
C MET A 22 -0.88 -29.19 12.79
N TYR A 23 -0.23 -30.31 13.12
CA TYR A 23 -0.48 -31.61 12.52
C TYR A 23 -0.32 -32.70 13.57
N HIS A 24 -1.10 -33.76 13.46
CA HIS A 24 -0.89 -34.98 14.22
C HIS A 24 -0.01 -35.93 13.39
N LYS A 25 1.21 -36.21 13.86
CA LYS A 25 2.24 -36.93 13.08
C LYS A 25 1.77 -38.29 12.60
N ALA A 26 1.17 -39.10 13.47
CA ALA A 26 0.79 -40.47 13.11
C ALA A 26 -0.29 -40.51 12.01
N SER A 27 -1.35 -39.71 12.14
CA SER A 27 -2.40 -39.66 11.11
C SER A 27 -1.91 -39.02 9.81
N PHE A 28 -1.06 -37.99 9.89
CA PHE A 28 -0.49 -37.37 8.70
C PHE A 28 0.42 -38.35 7.95
N MET A 29 1.27 -39.11 8.66
CA MET A 29 2.12 -40.13 8.03
C MET A 29 1.28 -41.24 7.39
N ASP A 30 0.18 -41.66 8.01
CA ASP A 30 -0.75 -42.61 7.40
C ASP A 30 -1.38 -42.03 6.10
N ASP A 31 -1.78 -40.76 6.11
CA ASP A 31 -2.27 -40.08 4.90
C ASP A 31 -1.19 -39.97 3.82
N VAL A 32 0.09 -39.82 4.18
CA VAL A 32 1.20 -39.81 3.21
C VAL A 32 1.39 -41.18 2.58
N VAL A 33 1.34 -42.25 3.38
CA VAL A 33 1.49 -43.63 2.88
C VAL A 33 0.34 -44.02 1.95
N ASN A 34 -0.88 -43.57 2.25
CA ASN A 34 -2.08 -43.87 1.49
C ASN A 34 -2.45 -42.82 0.43
N ASP A 35 -1.55 -41.87 0.16
CA ASP A 35 -1.71 -40.80 -0.84
C ASP A 35 -2.96 -39.90 -0.67
N ARG A 36 -3.32 -39.58 0.58
CA ARG A 36 -4.48 -38.74 0.93
C ARG A 36 -4.12 -37.28 1.25
N VAL A 37 -2.84 -36.95 1.41
CA VAL A 37 -2.43 -35.56 1.66
C VAL A 37 -2.55 -34.72 0.39
N PRO A 38 -3.22 -33.54 0.42
CA PRO A 38 -3.29 -32.64 -0.73
C PRO A 38 -1.89 -32.26 -1.26
N VAL A 39 -1.72 -32.29 -2.58
CA VAL A 39 -0.43 -32.00 -3.24
C VAL A 39 0.13 -30.63 -2.84
N ILE A 40 -0.73 -29.60 -2.74
CA ILE A 40 -0.33 -28.26 -2.33
C ILE A 40 0.34 -28.22 -0.94
N VAL A 41 -0.13 -29.04 0.00
CA VAL A 41 0.45 -29.17 1.35
C VAL A 41 1.81 -29.85 1.26
N LEU A 42 1.93 -30.95 0.52
CA LEU A 42 3.21 -31.64 0.34
C LEU A 42 4.27 -30.72 -0.26
N LEU A 43 3.92 -29.94 -1.29
CA LEU A 43 4.83 -28.98 -1.92
C LEU A 43 5.27 -27.90 -0.92
N ALA A 44 4.35 -27.33 -0.14
CA ALA A 44 4.69 -26.34 0.87
C ALA A 44 5.58 -26.92 1.99
N LEU A 45 5.36 -28.18 2.40
CA LEU A 45 6.22 -28.88 3.36
C LEU A 45 7.63 -29.10 2.81
N PHE A 46 7.74 -29.55 1.56
CA PHE A 46 9.03 -29.83 0.92
C PHE A 46 9.85 -28.55 0.72
N ALA A 47 9.20 -27.41 0.51
CA ALA A 47 9.89 -26.12 0.44
C ALA A 47 10.73 -25.86 1.70
N LEU A 48 10.24 -26.25 2.87
CA LEU A 48 10.97 -26.11 4.13
C LEU A 48 11.96 -27.26 4.39
N SER A 49 11.52 -28.51 4.21
CA SER A 49 12.30 -29.68 4.67
C SER A 49 13.40 -30.14 3.71
N ALA A 50 13.33 -29.81 2.40
CA ALA A 50 14.33 -30.21 1.42
C ALA A 50 15.75 -29.73 1.75
N ARG A 51 15.87 -28.66 2.55
CA ARG A 51 17.12 -28.09 3.05
C ARG A 51 17.92 -29.08 3.90
N PHE A 52 17.25 -30.02 4.55
CA PHE A 52 17.85 -31.01 5.45
C PHE A 52 18.12 -32.36 4.79
N SER A 53 17.63 -32.60 3.57
CA SER A 53 17.78 -33.90 2.90
C SER A 53 19.22 -34.15 2.46
N THR A 54 19.67 -35.39 2.58
CA THR A 54 20.97 -35.85 2.08
C THR A 54 20.83 -36.71 0.82
N SER A 55 19.63 -36.77 0.25
CA SER A 55 19.33 -37.53 -0.96
C SER A 55 20.17 -37.06 -2.16
N ASP A 56 20.63 -38.02 -2.97
CA ASP A 56 21.40 -37.76 -4.20
C ASP A 56 20.64 -36.85 -5.20
N VAL A 57 19.32 -36.79 -5.11
CA VAL A 57 18.47 -35.89 -5.93
C VAL A 57 18.86 -34.42 -5.76
N PHE A 58 19.37 -34.03 -4.60
CA PHE A 58 19.82 -32.67 -4.32
C PHE A 58 21.33 -32.49 -4.43
N SER A 59 22.05 -33.48 -4.96
CA SER A 59 23.50 -33.40 -5.17
C SER A 59 23.86 -32.19 -6.05
N GLY A 60 24.86 -31.42 -5.64
CA GLY A 60 25.27 -30.18 -6.32
C GLY A 60 24.36 -28.97 -6.10
N THR A 61 23.23 -29.11 -5.38
CA THR A 61 22.36 -27.98 -5.02
C THR A 61 22.64 -27.54 -3.59
N ASP A 62 22.92 -26.25 -3.40
CA ASP A 62 23.08 -25.63 -2.08
C ASP A 62 21.83 -25.93 -1.20
N PRO A 63 22.00 -26.44 0.03
CA PRO A 63 20.89 -26.67 0.96
C PRO A 63 19.88 -25.53 1.04
N ARG A 64 20.35 -24.28 0.95
CA ARG A 64 19.52 -23.07 1.01
C ARG A 64 18.58 -22.88 -0.18
N LEU A 65 18.80 -23.56 -1.30
CA LEU A 65 18.03 -23.39 -2.54
C LEU A 65 17.13 -24.58 -2.86
N ARG A 66 17.28 -25.72 -2.16
CA ARG A 66 16.58 -26.98 -2.45
C ARG A 66 15.06 -26.89 -2.35
N GLY A 67 14.54 -25.92 -1.59
CA GLY A 67 13.11 -25.71 -1.39
C GLY A 67 12.39 -24.90 -2.47
N GLU A 68 13.13 -24.15 -3.30
CA GLU A 68 12.57 -23.09 -4.14
C GLU A 68 11.55 -23.60 -5.16
N VAL A 69 11.89 -24.70 -5.84
CA VAL A 69 11.00 -25.32 -6.83
C VAL A 69 9.68 -25.78 -6.22
N TYR A 70 9.72 -26.28 -4.97
CA TYR A 70 8.51 -26.74 -4.28
C TYR A 70 7.65 -25.56 -3.81
N ARG A 71 8.27 -24.46 -3.37
CA ARG A 71 7.56 -23.22 -3.03
C ARG A 71 6.79 -22.70 -4.24
N GLU A 72 7.48 -22.48 -5.37
CA GLU A 72 6.85 -21.98 -6.60
C GLU A 72 5.67 -22.86 -7.04
N ALA A 73 5.84 -24.18 -6.98
CA ALA A 73 4.79 -25.11 -7.35
C ALA A 73 3.59 -25.06 -6.40
N SER A 74 3.82 -24.87 -5.10
CA SER A 74 2.74 -24.70 -4.10
C SER A 74 1.97 -23.39 -4.33
N GLU A 75 2.68 -22.29 -4.59
CA GLU A 75 2.07 -20.98 -4.83
C GLU A 75 1.19 -20.94 -6.09
N ARG A 76 1.60 -21.63 -7.16
CA ARG A 76 0.76 -21.76 -8.38
C ARG A 76 -0.57 -22.46 -8.11
N LEU A 77 -0.63 -23.33 -7.10
CA LEU A 77 -1.85 -24.03 -6.69
C LEU A 77 -2.63 -23.26 -5.61
N PHE A 78 -2.01 -22.29 -4.96
CA PHE A 78 -2.62 -21.54 -3.88
C PHE A 78 -3.67 -20.56 -4.42
N SER A 79 -4.83 -20.52 -3.76
CA SER A 79 -5.89 -19.57 -4.08
C SER A 79 -6.57 -19.11 -2.80
N ILE A 80 -6.61 -17.78 -2.61
CA ILE A 80 -7.28 -17.16 -1.45
C ILE A 80 -8.79 -17.44 -1.44
N ARG A 81 -9.37 -17.81 -2.59
CA ARG A 81 -10.81 -18.11 -2.73
C ARG A 81 -11.19 -19.45 -2.09
N HIS A 82 -10.23 -20.35 -1.91
CA HIS A 82 -10.46 -21.62 -1.25
C HIS A 82 -10.33 -21.45 0.27
N LEU A 83 -11.44 -21.23 0.95
CA LEU A 83 -11.46 -21.05 2.40
C LEU A 83 -11.60 -22.40 3.13
N THR A 84 -10.46 -23.05 3.43
CA THR A 84 -10.43 -24.37 4.09
C THR A 84 -9.31 -24.44 5.13
N PRO A 85 -9.35 -25.38 6.10
CA PRO A 85 -8.21 -25.59 7.00
C PRO A 85 -6.90 -25.89 6.26
N THR A 86 -6.98 -26.56 5.11
CA THR A 86 -5.83 -26.84 4.24
C THR A 86 -5.17 -25.57 3.71
N THR A 87 -5.93 -24.56 3.28
CA THR A 87 -5.33 -23.31 2.78
C THR A 87 -4.72 -22.49 3.90
N VAL A 88 -5.31 -22.51 5.12
CA VAL A 88 -4.68 -21.93 6.32
C VAL A 88 -3.32 -22.59 6.61
N GLN A 89 -3.24 -23.92 6.54
CA GLN A 89 -2.00 -24.66 6.71
C GLN A 89 -0.96 -24.29 5.65
N VAL A 90 -1.35 -24.18 4.37
CA VAL A 90 -0.44 -23.77 3.30
C VAL A 90 0.08 -22.34 3.52
N CYS A 91 -0.77 -21.40 3.94
CA CYS A 91 -0.33 -20.07 4.33
C CYS A 91 0.71 -20.09 5.46
N LEU A 92 0.48 -20.89 6.51
CA LEU A 92 1.45 -21.03 7.61
C LEU A 92 2.81 -21.56 7.10
N LEU A 93 2.81 -22.55 6.20
CA LEU A 93 4.03 -23.13 5.63
C LEU A 93 4.77 -22.15 4.70
N LEU A 94 4.05 -21.46 3.81
CA LEU A 94 4.65 -20.48 2.90
C LEU A 94 5.15 -19.24 3.65
N GLY A 95 4.43 -18.80 4.70
CA GLY A 95 4.89 -17.77 5.62
C GLY A 95 6.19 -18.18 6.33
N ALA A 96 6.27 -19.41 6.84
CA ALA A 96 7.49 -19.93 7.46
C ALA A 96 8.66 -20.01 6.47
N TYR A 97 8.41 -20.33 5.19
CA TYR A 97 9.43 -20.32 4.15
C TYR A 97 9.94 -18.90 3.87
N ALA A 98 9.04 -17.92 3.76
CA ALA A 98 9.38 -16.52 3.55
C ALA A 98 10.22 -15.99 4.73
N ALA A 99 9.82 -16.28 5.96
CA ALA A 99 10.57 -15.96 7.18
C ALA A 99 11.99 -16.56 7.17
N ALA A 100 12.10 -17.84 6.79
CA ALA A 100 13.37 -18.54 6.64
C ALA A 100 14.27 -17.94 5.54
N SER A 101 13.65 -17.34 4.52
CA SER A 101 14.34 -16.72 3.38
C SER A 101 14.72 -15.25 3.65
N GLY A 102 14.19 -14.65 4.72
CA GLY A 102 14.42 -13.25 5.08
C GLY A 102 13.47 -12.27 4.39
N ASP A 103 12.39 -12.76 3.79
CA ASP A 103 11.36 -11.96 3.14
C ASP A 103 10.21 -11.66 4.12
N THR A 104 10.42 -10.65 4.96
CA THR A 104 9.54 -10.34 6.09
C THR A 104 8.17 -9.80 5.66
N ASP A 105 8.08 -9.15 4.51
CA ASP A 105 6.83 -8.59 4.00
C ASP A 105 5.94 -9.71 3.45
N VAL A 106 6.51 -10.63 2.66
CA VAL A 106 5.78 -11.80 2.14
C VAL A 106 5.39 -12.76 3.27
N GLU A 107 6.27 -12.96 4.27
CA GLU A 107 5.96 -13.68 5.50
C GLU A 107 4.69 -13.13 6.15
N ASN A 108 4.65 -11.82 6.39
CA ASN A 108 3.52 -11.17 7.06
C ASN A 108 2.24 -11.26 6.24
N MET A 109 2.31 -11.20 4.90
CA MET A 109 1.15 -11.39 4.03
C MET A 109 0.53 -12.79 4.17
N TYR A 110 1.36 -13.83 4.17
CA TYR A 110 0.87 -15.20 4.32
C TYR A 110 0.26 -15.44 5.70
N TYR A 111 0.91 -14.99 6.78
CA TYR A 111 0.36 -15.13 8.13
C TYR A 111 -0.90 -14.29 8.35
N SER A 112 -0.97 -13.08 7.78
CA SER A 112 -2.17 -12.25 7.81
C SER A 112 -3.34 -12.92 7.10
N THR A 113 -3.07 -13.53 5.94
CA THR A 113 -4.06 -14.31 5.19
C THR A 113 -4.52 -15.52 5.99
N ALA A 114 -3.59 -16.28 6.59
CA ALA A 114 -3.91 -17.38 7.49
C ALA A 114 -4.78 -16.93 8.67
N GLY A 115 -4.46 -15.81 9.32
CA GLY A 115 -5.23 -15.27 10.44
C GLY A 115 -6.65 -14.89 10.06
N ARG A 116 -6.83 -14.20 8.93
CA ARG A 116 -8.16 -13.86 8.42
C ARG A 116 -8.96 -15.11 8.06
N MET A 117 -8.34 -16.06 7.35
CA MET A 117 -8.99 -17.33 7.02
C MET A 117 -9.37 -18.13 8.29
N CYS A 118 -8.49 -18.17 9.28
CA CYS A 118 -8.71 -18.83 10.56
C CYS A 118 -9.89 -18.23 11.33
N LEU A 119 -10.00 -16.90 11.37
CA LEU A 119 -11.11 -16.17 11.97
C LEU A 119 -12.44 -16.42 11.26
N VAL A 120 -12.47 -16.41 9.92
CA VAL A 120 -13.70 -16.65 9.15
C VAL A 120 -14.15 -18.11 9.30
N LEU A 121 -13.21 -19.05 9.38
CA LEU A 121 -13.52 -20.47 9.54
C LEU A 121 -13.97 -20.85 10.95
N ASP A 122 -13.75 -19.98 11.93
CA ASP A 122 -13.93 -20.26 13.36
C ASP A 122 -13.37 -21.64 13.74
N LEU A 123 -12.10 -21.86 13.38
CA LEU A 123 -11.46 -23.18 13.47
C LEU A 123 -11.68 -23.90 14.80
N PRO A 124 -11.56 -23.24 15.98
CA PRO A 124 -11.78 -23.91 17.27
C PRO A 124 -13.19 -24.48 17.47
N ASN A 125 -14.21 -23.88 16.85
CA ASN A 125 -15.62 -24.25 17.00
C ASN A 125 -16.21 -24.96 15.78
N ARG A 126 -15.42 -25.10 14.70
CA ARG A 126 -15.83 -25.78 13.47
C ARG A 126 -16.29 -27.23 13.76
N PRO A 127 -17.38 -27.71 13.12
CA PRO A 127 -17.77 -29.12 13.19
C PRO A 127 -16.66 -30.03 12.64
N VAL A 128 -16.32 -31.07 13.40
CA VAL A 128 -15.23 -32.01 13.08
C VAL A 128 -15.70 -33.46 13.16
N THR A 129 -14.98 -34.34 12.47
CA THR A 129 -15.30 -35.77 12.37
C THR A 129 -14.53 -36.63 13.38
N SER A 130 -13.45 -36.10 13.96
CA SER A 130 -12.62 -36.78 14.96
C SER A 130 -12.07 -35.81 16.00
N LEU A 131 -11.66 -36.35 17.17
CA LEU A 131 -10.99 -35.57 18.20
C LEU A 131 -9.60 -35.08 17.75
N VAL A 132 -8.91 -35.85 16.91
CA VAL A 132 -7.63 -35.45 16.31
C VAL A 132 -7.82 -34.21 15.43
N GLU A 133 -8.87 -34.17 14.61
CA GLU A 133 -9.19 -33.00 13.78
C GLU A 133 -9.51 -31.76 14.65
N ARG A 134 -10.26 -31.94 15.75
CA ARG A 134 -10.53 -30.87 16.72
C ARG A 134 -9.25 -30.25 17.27
N GLU A 135 -8.34 -31.12 17.72
CA GLU A 135 -7.08 -30.70 18.32
C GLU A 135 -6.15 -30.05 17.29
N VAL A 136 -6.11 -30.54 16.05
CA VAL A 136 -5.39 -29.90 14.94
C VAL A 136 -5.91 -28.48 14.69
N ASN A 137 -7.23 -28.26 14.71
CA ASN A 137 -7.81 -26.93 14.54
C ASN A 137 -7.44 -25.97 15.69
N ILE A 138 -7.48 -26.44 16.93
CA ILE A 138 -7.06 -25.65 18.11
C ILE A 138 -5.57 -25.28 18.03
N ARG A 139 -4.73 -26.26 17.65
CA ARG A 139 -3.30 -26.07 17.48
C ARG A 139 -2.97 -25.10 16.34
N MET A 140 -3.69 -25.16 15.22
CA MET A 140 -3.59 -24.18 14.13
C MET A 140 -3.96 -22.76 14.59
N TRP A 141 -5.06 -22.60 15.33
CA TRP A 141 -5.47 -21.31 15.88
C TRP A 141 -4.34 -20.70 16.72
N TRP A 142 -3.82 -21.47 17.68
CA TRP A 142 -2.76 -20.99 18.57
C TRP A 142 -1.42 -20.79 17.86
N ALA A 143 -1.09 -21.60 16.85
CA ALA A 143 0.08 -21.38 16.02
C ALA A 143 0.02 -19.99 15.36
N ILE A 144 -1.13 -19.61 14.78
CA ILE A 144 -1.30 -18.30 14.14
C ILE A 144 -1.26 -17.17 15.18
N CYS A 145 -1.92 -17.32 16.33
CA CYS A 145 -1.81 -16.34 17.42
C CYS A 145 -0.35 -16.11 17.85
N MET A 146 0.48 -17.16 17.85
CA MET A 146 1.89 -17.04 18.18
C MET A 146 2.67 -16.33 17.08
N VAL A 147 2.60 -16.81 15.83
CA VAL A 147 3.36 -16.20 14.73
C VAL A 147 2.94 -14.76 14.45
N ASP A 148 1.68 -14.39 14.67
CA ASP A 148 1.20 -13.00 14.50
C ASP A 148 1.87 -12.02 15.48
N VAL A 149 2.16 -12.44 16.72
CA VAL A 149 2.90 -11.58 17.67
C VAL A 149 4.31 -11.28 17.16
N TRP A 150 5.01 -12.29 16.65
CA TRP A 150 6.38 -12.14 16.15
C TRP A 150 6.41 -11.40 14.80
N SER A 151 5.60 -11.86 13.84
CA SER A 151 5.58 -11.35 12.47
C SER A 151 5.10 -9.90 12.40
N SER A 152 3.99 -9.57 13.06
CA SER A 152 3.48 -8.19 13.08
C SER A 152 4.43 -7.25 13.82
N ALA A 153 5.15 -7.75 14.82
CA ALA A 153 6.21 -6.98 15.46
C ALA A 153 7.40 -6.72 14.52
N ALA A 154 7.76 -7.71 13.70
CA ALA A 154 8.88 -7.67 12.77
C ALA A 154 8.75 -6.57 11.71
N VAL A 155 7.53 -6.32 11.22
CA VAL A 155 7.23 -5.34 10.15
C VAL A 155 6.49 -4.09 10.64
N ARG A 156 6.35 -3.90 11.97
CA ARG A 156 5.61 -2.77 12.59
C ARG A 156 4.12 -2.69 12.19
N MET A 157 3.49 -3.83 11.96
CA MET A 157 2.07 -3.92 11.68
C MET A 157 1.25 -4.21 12.95
N PRO A 158 -0.04 -3.84 12.99
CA PRO A 158 -0.95 -4.30 14.04
C PRO A 158 -1.18 -5.82 13.96
N ARG A 159 -1.27 -6.46 15.14
CA ARG A 159 -1.66 -7.88 15.24
C ARG A 159 -3.11 -8.08 14.77
N ILE A 160 -3.38 -9.21 14.13
CA ILE A 160 -4.70 -9.58 13.59
C ILE A 160 -5.44 -10.53 14.53
N MET A 161 -4.73 -11.46 15.16
CA MET A 161 -5.33 -12.50 15.98
C MET A 161 -5.67 -11.98 17.38
N PRO A 162 -6.89 -12.21 17.88
CA PRO A 162 -7.25 -11.84 19.24
C PRO A 162 -6.61 -12.80 20.25
N PHE A 163 -6.34 -12.30 21.46
CA PHE A 163 -6.10 -13.16 22.62
C PHE A 163 -7.45 -13.58 23.22
N ASP A 164 -8.15 -14.48 22.55
CA ASP A 164 -9.42 -15.00 23.05
C ASP A 164 -9.18 -16.03 24.18
N TYR A 165 -9.72 -15.74 25.36
CA TYR A 165 -9.65 -16.62 26.52
C TYR A 165 -10.67 -17.77 26.47
N ALA A 166 -11.64 -17.71 25.54
CA ALA A 166 -12.66 -18.73 25.35
C ALA A 166 -12.14 -19.96 24.57
N VAL A 167 -11.07 -19.81 23.80
CA VAL A 167 -10.45 -20.93 23.08
C VAL A 167 -9.64 -21.79 24.06
N PRO A 168 -9.88 -23.11 24.15
CA PRO A 168 -9.14 -23.98 25.05
C PRO A 168 -7.66 -24.07 24.64
N PHE A 169 -6.77 -24.25 25.62
CA PHE A 169 -5.38 -24.59 25.34
C PHE A 169 -5.25 -25.98 24.72
N PRO A 170 -4.22 -26.23 23.90
CA PRO A 170 -3.93 -27.56 23.36
C PRO A 170 -3.73 -28.58 24.47
N ILE A 171 -4.06 -29.84 24.18
CA ILE A 171 -3.79 -30.94 25.11
C ILE A 171 -2.28 -31.29 25.14
N ASP A 172 -1.86 -32.03 26.16
CA ASP A 172 -0.45 -32.47 26.33
C ASP A 172 0.07 -33.26 25.11
N GLU A 173 1.34 -33.02 24.76
CA GLU A 173 1.97 -33.56 23.56
C GLU A 173 2.06 -35.10 23.59
N ILE A 174 2.27 -35.71 24.75
CA ILE A 174 2.40 -37.17 24.87
C ILE A 174 1.05 -37.84 24.59
N PRO A 175 -0.06 -37.51 25.29
CA PRO A 175 -1.39 -38.02 24.94
C PRO A 175 -1.78 -37.74 23.49
N PHE A 176 -1.55 -36.52 23.00
CA PHE A 176 -1.87 -36.16 21.61
C PHE A 176 -1.19 -37.08 20.61
N SER A 177 0.11 -37.36 20.80
CA SER A 177 0.88 -38.24 19.92
C SER A 177 0.39 -39.70 19.88
N SER A 178 -0.35 -40.12 20.91
CA SER A 178 -0.88 -41.48 21.05
C SER A 178 -2.34 -41.62 20.57
N MET A 179 -2.98 -40.55 20.11
CA MET A 179 -4.36 -40.58 19.65
C MET A 179 -4.53 -41.34 18.34
N THR A 180 -5.68 -41.99 18.17
CA THR A 180 -6.09 -42.67 16.94
C THR A 180 -7.33 -42.01 16.34
N THR A 181 -7.52 -42.16 15.04
CA THR A 181 -8.64 -41.55 14.29
C THR A 181 -9.98 -42.26 14.47
N ASP A 182 -9.99 -43.46 15.06
CA ASP A 182 -11.15 -44.38 15.11
C ASP A 182 -12.12 -44.17 16.29
N VAL A 183 -11.89 -43.17 17.14
CA VAL A 183 -12.63 -43.06 18.41
C VAL A 183 -13.86 -42.14 18.29
N ARG A 184 -15.04 -42.74 18.06
CA ARG A 184 -16.31 -42.22 18.62
C ARG A 184 -16.40 -42.71 20.07
N CYS A 185 -15.83 -41.97 21.02
CA CYS A 185 -16.11 -42.19 22.43
C CYS A 185 -16.74 -40.95 23.04
N ASP A 186 -17.88 -41.21 23.68
CA ASP A 186 -18.52 -40.32 24.64
C ASP A 186 -17.51 -39.82 25.67
N PHE A 187 -17.73 -38.58 26.11
CA PHE A 187 -17.01 -37.87 27.16
C PHE A 187 -16.38 -38.79 28.22
N ILE A 188 -15.04 -38.73 28.34
CA ILE A 188 -14.40 -38.87 29.65
C ILE A 188 -14.26 -37.45 30.19
N GLU A 189 -15.12 -37.14 31.15
CA GLU A 189 -14.94 -36.03 32.07
C GLU A 189 -13.53 -36.07 32.70
N ASN A 190 -12.84 -34.93 32.65
CA ASN A 190 -11.66 -34.59 33.45
C ASN A 190 -10.49 -35.62 33.47
N PRO A 191 -9.40 -35.38 32.72
CA PRO A 191 -8.09 -35.70 33.24
C PRO A 191 -7.74 -34.66 34.31
N SER A 192 -8.34 -34.78 35.49
CA SER A 192 -7.90 -34.00 36.63
C SER A 192 -6.47 -34.41 37.00
N SER A 193 -5.59 -33.41 36.91
CA SER A 193 -4.29 -33.27 37.56
C SER A 193 -3.05 -33.84 36.86
N VAL A 194 -2.07 -32.94 36.67
CA VAL A 194 -0.60 -33.14 36.65
C VAL A 194 0.15 -32.87 35.33
N ALA A 195 -0.45 -32.46 34.20
CA ALA A 195 0.35 -32.08 33.01
C ALA A 195 0.08 -30.66 32.50
N SER A 196 1.09 -29.78 32.58
CA SER A 196 1.16 -28.56 31.75
C SER A 196 1.69 -28.96 30.38
N PRO A 197 0.94 -28.79 29.29
CA PRO A 197 1.44 -29.00 27.93
C PRO A 197 2.54 -27.99 27.58
N LEU A 198 3.62 -28.42 26.93
CA LEU A 198 4.71 -27.51 26.52
C LEU A 198 4.18 -26.41 25.58
N LEU A 199 3.28 -26.76 24.65
CA LEU A 199 2.66 -25.81 23.73
C LEU A 199 1.78 -24.78 24.47
N ALA A 200 1.03 -25.23 25.47
CA ALA A 200 0.19 -24.34 26.27
C ALA A 200 1.05 -23.31 27.04
N GLU A 201 2.18 -23.75 27.58
CA GLU A 201 3.13 -22.84 28.24
C GLU A 201 3.80 -21.87 27.26
N MET A 202 4.12 -22.31 26.05
CA MET A 202 4.63 -21.45 24.98
C MET A 202 3.61 -20.35 24.60
N ILE A 203 2.33 -20.70 24.51
CA ILE A 203 1.24 -19.74 24.22
C ILE A 203 1.12 -18.70 25.35
N LYS A 204 1.17 -19.13 26.61
CA LYS A 204 1.11 -18.22 27.77
C LYS A 204 2.29 -17.25 27.77
N LEU A 205 3.50 -17.75 27.52
CA LEU A 205 4.70 -16.92 27.36
C LEU A 205 4.55 -15.92 26.22
N ASN A 206 4.02 -16.34 25.07
CA ASN A 206 3.83 -15.46 23.92
C ASN A 206 2.87 -14.29 24.18
N ARG A 207 1.88 -14.47 25.08
CA ARG A 207 1.04 -13.36 25.56
C ARG A 207 1.85 -12.34 26.37
N ILE A 208 2.80 -12.80 27.18
CA ILE A 208 3.71 -11.91 27.92
C ILE A 208 4.63 -11.17 26.95
N LEU A 209 5.17 -11.85 25.93
CA LEU A 209 5.96 -11.20 24.87
C LEU A 209 5.20 -10.05 24.21
N SER A 210 3.93 -10.26 23.86
CA SER A 210 3.10 -9.19 23.27
C SER A 210 3.06 -7.94 24.15
N LYS A 211 2.88 -8.12 25.46
CA LYS A 211 2.90 -6.99 26.40
C LYS A 211 4.27 -6.32 26.50
N ILE A 212 5.35 -7.11 26.48
CA ILE A 212 6.74 -6.60 26.51
C ILE A 212 7.04 -5.78 25.26
N ILE A 213 6.64 -6.24 24.07
CA ILE A 213 6.81 -5.51 22.82
C ILE A 213 6.05 -4.18 22.85
N ASP A 214 4.79 -4.22 23.28
CA ASP A 214 3.97 -3.00 23.39
C ASP A 214 4.57 -2.03 24.41
N PHE A 215 5.01 -2.52 25.57
CA PHE A 215 5.68 -1.71 26.60
C PHE A 215 6.98 -1.07 26.10
N ASN A 216 7.84 -1.83 25.42
CA ASN A 216 9.08 -1.29 24.85
C ASN A 216 8.81 -0.24 23.76
N ARG A 217 7.74 -0.40 22.98
CA ARG A 217 7.27 0.63 22.03
C ARG A 217 6.81 1.90 22.77
N THR A 218 6.06 1.76 23.86
CA THR A 218 5.65 2.91 24.70
C THR A 218 6.85 3.61 25.33
N CYS A 219 7.84 2.87 25.84
CA CYS A 219 9.06 3.44 26.41
C CYS A 219 9.77 4.38 25.42
N VAL A 220 9.85 4.00 24.14
CA VAL A 220 10.50 4.81 23.10
C VAL A 220 9.61 5.92 22.54
N SER A 221 8.30 5.68 22.39
CA SER A 221 7.38 6.66 21.79
C SER A 221 6.95 7.76 22.76
N GLU A 222 6.83 7.45 24.04
CA GLU A 222 6.41 8.37 25.11
C GLU A 222 7.56 8.79 26.03
N HIS A 223 8.79 8.32 25.77
CA HIS A 223 9.99 8.59 26.58
C HIS A 223 9.77 8.32 28.07
N LEU A 224 9.20 7.16 28.40
CA LEU A 224 8.86 6.81 29.79
C LEU A 224 10.11 6.80 30.68
N ASP A 225 10.06 7.56 31.77
CA ASP A 225 11.09 7.62 32.80
C ASP A 225 10.48 7.42 34.21
N GLY A 226 11.32 7.43 35.24
CA GLY A 226 10.90 7.43 36.65
C GLY A 226 9.86 6.34 37.03
N ILE A 227 8.78 6.76 37.69
CA ILE A 227 7.78 5.86 38.29
C ILE A 227 7.00 5.02 37.23
N PRO A 228 6.52 5.59 36.10
CA PRO A 228 5.87 4.81 35.05
C PRO A 228 6.73 3.67 34.49
N LEU A 229 8.01 3.94 34.21
CA LEU A 229 8.97 2.95 33.71
C LEU A 229 9.18 1.83 34.75
N GLU A 230 9.46 2.19 36.01
CA GLU A 230 9.66 1.24 37.10
C GLU A 230 8.43 0.34 37.31
N LYS A 231 7.23 0.93 37.25
CA LYS A 231 5.98 0.20 37.43
C LYS A 231 5.80 -0.85 36.33
N GLY A 232 5.94 -0.45 35.06
CA GLY A 232 5.77 -1.36 33.92
C GLY A 232 6.78 -2.51 33.94
N ILE A 233 8.05 -2.23 34.23
CA ILE A 233 9.09 -3.27 34.36
C ILE A 233 8.77 -4.23 35.51
N ARG A 234 8.35 -3.71 36.66
CA ARG A 234 8.01 -4.53 37.83
C ARG A 234 6.81 -5.44 37.55
N GLU A 235 5.80 -4.94 36.86
CA GLU A 235 4.60 -5.71 36.49
C GLU A 235 4.94 -6.81 35.47
N LEU A 236 5.71 -6.51 34.43
CA LEU A 236 6.08 -7.50 33.41
C LEU A 236 7.11 -8.52 33.91
N SER A 237 8.03 -8.10 34.79
CA SER A 237 8.94 -9.03 35.48
C SER A 237 8.14 -9.99 36.37
N ARG A 238 7.14 -9.46 37.09
CA ARG A 238 6.22 -10.29 37.88
C ARG A 238 5.47 -11.29 37.00
N ASP A 239 4.97 -10.89 35.83
CA ASP A 239 4.29 -11.79 34.90
C ASP A 239 5.19 -12.97 34.49
N LEU A 240 6.49 -12.72 34.23
CA LEU A 240 7.48 -13.77 33.92
C LEU A 240 7.77 -14.67 35.13
N ASP A 241 7.96 -14.07 36.31
CA ASP A 241 8.22 -14.80 37.57
C ASP A 241 7.04 -15.70 37.93
N VAL A 242 5.82 -15.17 37.86
CA VAL A 242 4.57 -15.89 38.14
C VAL A 242 4.38 -17.04 37.15
N TRP A 243 4.74 -16.84 35.87
CA TRP A 243 4.72 -17.95 34.91
C TRP A 243 5.69 -19.06 35.33
N LEU A 244 6.94 -18.73 35.68
CA LEU A 244 7.95 -19.70 36.08
C LEU A 244 7.58 -20.42 37.40
N GLU A 245 7.02 -19.71 38.37
CA GLU A 245 6.57 -20.26 39.65
C GLU A 245 5.41 -21.25 39.50
N ASN A 246 4.51 -21.00 38.54
CA ASN A 246 3.36 -21.86 38.27
C ASN A 246 3.72 -23.11 37.46
N LEU A 247 4.94 -23.21 36.92
CA LEU A 247 5.36 -24.41 36.20
C LEU A 247 5.57 -25.59 37.14
N PRO A 248 5.12 -26.81 36.76
CA PRO A 248 5.46 -28.02 37.48
C PRO A 248 6.97 -28.22 37.58
N GLN A 249 7.49 -28.73 38.71
CA GLN A 249 8.93 -28.90 38.95
C GLN A 249 9.67 -29.66 37.83
N ARG A 250 8.99 -30.64 37.20
CA ARG A 250 9.52 -31.43 36.08
C ARG A 250 9.72 -30.63 34.79
N MET A 251 9.13 -29.45 34.67
CA MET A 251 9.25 -28.56 33.51
C MET A 251 10.32 -27.48 33.70
N HIS A 252 10.90 -27.32 34.89
CA HIS A 252 11.94 -26.32 35.13
C HIS A 252 13.19 -26.62 34.29
N ASP A 253 13.86 -25.60 33.74
CA ASP A 253 15.13 -25.76 33.01
C ASP A 253 16.23 -26.24 33.96
N THR A 254 16.39 -27.57 33.96
CA THR A 254 17.49 -28.31 34.59
C THR A 254 18.02 -29.33 33.57
N PRO A 255 19.30 -29.75 33.67
CA PRO A 255 19.82 -30.79 32.79
C PRO A 255 18.99 -32.09 32.81
N ALA A 256 18.56 -32.53 34.00
CA ALA A 256 17.78 -33.75 34.15
C ALA A 256 16.38 -33.67 33.50
N ASN A 257 15.68 -32.53 33.67
CA ASN A 257 14.38 -32.34 33.04
C ASN A 257 14.52 -32.24 31.51
N PHE A 258 15.57 -31.55 31.03
CA PHE A 258 15.86 -31.45 29.60
C PHE A 258 16.09 -32.84 28.97
N GLU A 259 16.93 -33.67 29.60
CA GLU A 259 17.17 -35.05 29.16
C GLU A 259 15.91 -35.91 29.18
N TYR A 260 15.04 -35.73 30.18
CA TYR A 260 13.75 -36.41 30.23
C TYR A 260 12.88 -36.09 29.01
N PHE A 261 12.66 -34.80 28.70
CA PHE A 261 11.87 -34.44 27.51
C PHE A 261 12.57 -34.84 26.20
N ALA A 262 13.89 -34.72 26.13
CA ALA A 262 14.67 -35.18 24.97
C ALA A 262 14.48 -36.68 24.70
N SER A 263 14.49 -37.53 25.74
CA SER A 263 14.26 -38.97 25.62
C SER A 263 12.86 -39.35 25.11
N HIS A 264 11.89 -38.43 25.19
CA HIS A 264 10.53 -38.58 24.65
C HIS A 264 10.35 -37.87 23.30
N GLY A 265 11.43 -37.36 22.69
CA GLY A 265 11.39 -36.61 21.43
C GLY A 265 10.89 -35.16 21.55
N LEU A 266 10.73 -34.66 22.79
CA LEU A 266 10.22 -33.30 23.08
C LEU A 266 11.34 -32.31 23.45
N GLY A 267 12.61 -32.69 23.32
CA GLY A 267 13.76 -31.87 23.71
C GLY A 267 13.80 -30.52 22.98
N ARG A 268 13.51 -30.49 21.67
CA ARG A 268 13.46 -29.26 20.87
C ARG A 268 12.33 -28.31 21.31
N MET A 269 11.17 -28.87 21.65
CA MET A 269 10.02 -28.09 22.12
C MET A 269 10.26 -27.52 23.52
N PHE A 270 10.85 -28.32 24.41
CA PHE A 270 11.29 -27.85 25.72
C PHE A 270 12.32 -26.70 25.59
N ALA A 271 13.29 -26.85 24.69
CA ALA A 271 14.25 -25.79 24.39
C ALA A 271 13.54 -24.52 23.91
N ALA A 272 12.59 -24.62 22.97
CA ALA A 272 11.84 -23.49 22.44
C ALA A 272 11.08 -22.69 23.51
N VAL A 273 10.44 -23.36 24.48
CA VAL A 273 9.76 -22.71 25.62
C VAL A 273 10.73 -21.82 26.39
N TYR A 274 11.90 -22.35 26.76
CA TYR A 274 12.88 -21.59 27.54
C TYR A 274 13.70 -20.59 26.73
N LEU A 275 13.90 -20.82 25.43
CA LEU A 275 14.44 -19.82 24.52
C LEU A 275 13.53 -18.59 24.49
N GLY A 276 12.21 -18.78 24.43
CA GLY A 276 11.22 -17.72 24.60
C GLY A 276 11.37 -17.01 25.95
N TYR A 277 11.29 -17.74 27.05
CA TYR A 277 11.41 -17.17 28.41
C TYR A 277 12.67 -16.30 28.59
N TYR A 278 13.85 -16.82 28.24
CA TYR A 278 15.10 -16.07 28.37
C TYR A 278 15.20 -14.92 27.38
N HIS A 279 14.68 -15.06 26.17
CA HIS A 279 14.68 -13.97 25.20
C HIS A 279 13.77 -12.81 25.66
N TYR A 280 12.60 -13.11 26.20
CA TYR A 280 11.64 -12.09 26.65
C TYR A 280 12.18 -11.31 27.85
N GLY A 281 12.86 -12.01 28.77
CA GLY A 281 13.59 -11.38 29.86
C GLY A 281 14.72 -10.46 29.36
N GLN A 282 15.43 -10.82 28.28
CA GLN A 282 16.40 -9.93 27.65
C GLN A 282 15.74 -8.69 27.08
N LEU A 283 14.66 -8.83 26.30
CA LEU A 283 13.94 -7.69 25.69
C LEU A 283 13.40 -6.71 26.73
N LEU A 284 12.84 -7.22 27.83
CA LEU A 284 12.28 -6.40 28.91
C LEU A 284 13.36 -5.58 29.62
N ASN A 285 14.51 -6.20 29.88
CA ASN A 285 15.56 -5.62 30.71
C ASN A 285 16.70 -4.96 29.90
N TYR A 286 16.66 -5.00 28.56
CA TYR A 286 17.78 -4.57 27.71
C TYR A 286 18.17 -3.11 27.94
N GLN A 287 17.19 -2.22 28.11
CA GLN A 287 17.42 -0.78 28.28
C GLN A 287 18.30 -0.43 29.49
N PHE A 288 18.32 -1.27 30.52
CA PHE A 288 19.12 -1.08 31.73
C PHE A 288 20.60 -1.42 31.55
N LEU A 289 21.00 -1.92 30.38
CA LEU A 289 22.42 -2.02 30.01
C LEU A 289 23.04 -0.66 29.71
N SER A 290 22.23 0.37 29.40
CA SER A 290 22.75 1.73 29.26
C SER A 290 22.98 2.39 30.63
N SER A 291 24.09 3.14 30.77
CA SER A 291 24.37 3.93 31.97
C SER A 291 23.70 5.31 31.86
N SER A 292 22.58 5.51 32.56
CA SER A 292 21.99 6.85 32.74
C SER A 292 22.35 7.44 34.10
N ILE A 293 22.55 8.77 34.14
CA ILE A 293 22.87 9.54 35.36
C ILE A 293 21.65 9.58 36.32
N GLU A 294 20.45 9.34 35.82
CA GLU A 294 19.17 9.37 36.56
C GLU A 294 18.51 7.98 36.66
N ALA A 295 19.31 6.91 36.74
CA ALA A 295 18.79 5.55 36.74
C ALA A 295 17.99 5.22 38.03
N PRO A 296 16.80 4.58 37.91
CA PRO A 296 16.07 3.99 39.03
C PRO A 296 16.95 3.21 40.02
N ALA A 297 16.60 3.21 41.32
CA ALA A 297 17.37 2.55 42.37
C ALA A 297 17.63 1.04 42.11
N ASP A 298 16.73 0.37 41.38
CA ASP A 298 16.80 -1.05 41.03
C ASP A 298 17.47 -1.32 39.65
N SER A 299 17.96 -0.30 38.93
CA SER A 299 18.48 -0.45 37.55
C SER A 299 19.59 -1.48 37.43
N ALA A 300 20.49 -1.54 38.41
CA ALA A 300 21.57 -2.53 38.46
C ALA A 300 21.03 -3.97 38.52
N ARG A 301 19.90 -4.18 39.22
CA ARG A 301 19.24 -5.49 39.32
C ARG A 301 18.67 -5.93 37.99
N TYR A 302 18.03 -5.03 37.26
CA TYR A 302 17.47 -5.33 35.92
C TYR A 302 18.56 -5.57 34.88
N ALA A 303 19.64 -4.79 34.92
CA ALA A 303 20.82 -5.02 34.08
C ALA A 303 21.45 -6.41 34.33
N ASP A 304 21.54 -6.82 35.60
CA ASP A 304 22.04 -8.15 35.98
C ASP A 304 21.09 -9.26 35.53
N ALA A 305 19.77 -9.08 35.71
CA ALA A 305 18.76 -10.01 35.20
C ALA A 305 18.90 -10.21 33.67
N CYS A 306 19.07 -9.12 32.91
CA CYS A 306 19.31 -9.16 31.47
C CYS A 306 20.51 -10.05 31.09
N LYS A 307 21.65 -9.86 31.79
CA LYS A 307 22.87 -10.66 31.60
C LYS A 307 22.67 -12.13 31.98
N GLN A 308 21.95 -12.39 33.07
CA GLN A 308 21.63 -13.76 33.50
C GLN A 308 20.74 -14.48 32.49
N HIS A 309 19.70 -13.83 31.97
CA HIS A 309 18.86 -14.39 30.91
C HIS A 309 19.68 -14.73 29.66
N ALA A 310 20.55 -13.83 29.19
CA ALA A 310 21.43 -14.10 28.05
C ALA A 310 22.38 -15.28 28.30
N ALA A 311 22.97 -15.37 29.50
CA ALA A 311 23.86 -16.46 29.90
C ALA A 311 23.16 -17.83 29.92
N ARG A 312 21.95 -17.89 30.49
CA ARG A 312 21.15 -19.12 30.53
C ARG A 312 20.66 -19.52 29.14
N LEU A 313 20.28 -18.55 28.30
CA LEU A 313 19.94 -18.78 26.90
C LEU A 313 21.07 -19.46 26.15
N CYS A 314 22.29 -18.91 26.21
CA CYS A 314 23.45 -19.50 25.54
C CYS A 314 23.69 -20.93 26.03
N SER A 315 23.60 -21.16 27.34
CA SER A 315 23.82 -22.47 27.96
C SER A 315 22.79 -23.51 27.48
N LEU A 316 21.53 -23.10 27.30
CA LEU A 316 20.46 -23.96 26.78
C LEU A 316 20.71 -24.32 25.31
N VAL A 317 21.09 -23.35 24.47
CA VAL A 317 21.43 -23.60 23.05
C VAL A 317 22.58 -24.61 22.95
N TYR A 318 23.63 -24.46 23.76
CA TYR A 318 24.77 -25.39 23.75
C TYR A 318 24.36 -26.78 24.22
N ARG A 319 23.58 -26.87 25.31
CA ARG A 319 23.06 -28.15 25.81
C ARG A 319 22.25 -28.86 24.73
N SER A 320 21.33 -28.15 24.08
CA SER A 320 20.48 -28.69 23.02
C SER A 320 21.28 -29.27 21.85
N HIS A 321 22.41 -28.65 21.49
CA HIS A 321 23.30 -29.15 20.44
C HIS A 321 24.19 -30.32 20.87
N SER A 322 24.47 -30.44 22.17
CA SER A 322 25.21 -31.59 22.73
C SER A 322 24.32 -32.79 23.03
N THR A 323 23.00 -32.62 23.04
CA THR A 323 22.03 -33.69 23.26
C THR A 323 21.45 -34.17 21.91
N PRO A 324 21.66 -35.45 21.53
CA PRO A 324 21.20 -35.95 20.24
C PRO A 324 19.69 -35.76 20.02
N GLY A 325 19.30 -35.35 18.82
CA GLY A 325 17.88 -35.19 18.45
C GLY A 325 17.19 -33.99 19.12
N SER A 326 17.94 -33.10 19.76
CA SER A 326 17.42 -31.90 20.43
C SER A 326 17.96 -30.59 19.83
N GLU A 327 18.58 -30.65 18.64
CA GLU A 327 19.21 -29.50 18.01
C GLU A 327 18.17 -28.45 17.59
N VAL A 328 18.35 -27.22 18.06
CA VAL A 328 17.48 -26.08 17.73
C VAL A 328 17.94 -25.39 16.44
N LEU A 329 17.66 -26.04 15.30
CA LEU A 329 18.12 -25.60 13.98
C LEU A 329 17.10 -24.75 13.22
N TYR A 330 16.27 -23.94 13.88
CA TYR A 330 15.27 -23.09 13.20
C TYR A 330 15.72 -21.62 13.10
N SER A 331 15.22 -20.91 12.10
CA SER A 331 15.74 -19.59 11.70
C SER A 331 15.67 -18.54 12.81
N ALA A 332 14.61 -18.51 13.63
CA ALA A 332 14.42 -17.53 14.70
C ALA A 332 15.53 -17.57 15.78
N VAL A 333 16.18 -18.73 15.99
CA VAL A 333 17.32 -18.87 16.92
C VAL A 333 18.45 -17.91 16.55
N SER A 334 18.66 -17.61 15.26
CA SER A 334 19.69 -16.68 14.80
C SER A 334 19.50 -15.27 15.36
N HIS A 335 18.28 -14.74 15.29
CA HIS A 335 17.95 -13.42 15.83
C HIS A 335 18.12 -13.39 17.35
N ILE A 336 17.63 -14.43 18.03
CA ILE A 336 17.73 -14.57 19.49
C ILE A 336 19.21 -14.61 19.93
N LEU A 337 20.07 -15.36 19.22
CA LEU A 337 21.50 -15.44 19.49
C LEU A 337 22.22 -14.12 19.19
N VAL A 338 21.81 -13.36 18.17
CA VAL A 338 22.36 -12.04 17.89
C VAL A 338 22.13 -11.09 19.07
N ILE A 339 20.93 -11.07 19.65
CA ILE A 339 20.63 -10.24 20.84
C ILE A 339 21.39 -10.74 22.07
N ALA A 340 21.45 -12.05 22.30
CA ALA A 340 22.26 -12.57 23.41
C ALA A 340 23.76 -12.20 23.25
N SER A 341 24.24 -12.13 22.01
CA SER A 341 25.62 -11.77 21.68
C SER A 341 25.92 -10.29 21.94
N THR A 342 24.98 -9.37 21.67
CA THR A 342 25.17 -7.95 22.02
C THR A 342 25.27 -7.74 23.53
N ILE A 343 24.59 -8.55 24.33
CA ILE A 343 24.71 -8.53 25.80
C ILE A 343 26.05 -9.11 26.28
N GLN A 344 26.60 -10.11 25.58
CA GLN A 344 27.98 -10.56 25.85
C GLN A 344 28.98 -9.45 25.50
N ILE A 345 28.79 -8.74 24.37
CA ILE A 345 29.61 -7.58 23.98
C ILE A 345 29.53 -6.49 25.05
N HIS A 346 28.35 -6.18 25.58
CA HIS A 346 28.22 -5.26 26.72
C HIS A 346 29.12 -5.68 27.89
N THR A 347 29.06 -6.95 28.29
CA THR A 347 29.88 -7.46 29.41
C THR A 347 31.38 -7.38 29.11
N LEU A 348 31.80 -7.60 27.86
CA LEU A 348 33.19 -7.41 27.44
C LEU A 348 33.64 -5.94 27.50
N LEU A 349 32.75 -5.00 27.18
CA LEU A 349 33.08 -3.58 27.12
C LEU A 349 33.08 -2.89 28.50
N PHE A 350 32.26 -3.36 29.44
CA PHE A 350 31.98 -2.63 30.69
C PHE A 350 32.21 -3.43 31.99
N SER A 351 32.49 -4.74 31.94
CA SER A 351 32.79 -5.49 33.17
C SER A 351 34.20 -5.19 33.69
N GLY A 352 34.34 -5.04 35.01
CA GLY A 352 35.64 -5.00 35.69
C GLY A 352 36.17 -6.37 36.13
N ASP A 353 35.37 -7.44 35.99
CA ASP A 353 35.73 -8.81 36.37
C ASP A 353 36.30 -9.60 35.18
N GLU A 354 37.60 -9.90 35.22
CA GLU A 354 38.31 -10.67 34.19
C GLU A 354 37.72 -12.07 33.95
N GLY A 355 37.16 -12.70 34.99
CA GLY A 355 36.49 -14.00 34.88
C GLY A 355 35.23 -13.89 34.04
N GLN A 356 34.42 -12.85 34.26
CA GLN A 356 33.21 -12.57 33.47
C GLN A 356 33.53 -12.20 32.02
N ILE A 357 34.61 -11.44 31.79
CA ILE A 357 35.11 -11.11 30.44
C ILE A 357 35.48 -12.39 29.69
N ARG A 358 36.26 -13.28 30.31
CA ARG A 358 36.67 -14.55 29.67
C ARG A 358 35.47 -15.43 29.32
N ILE A 359 34.51 -15.58 30.24
CA ILE A 359 33.29 -16.37 29.99
C ILE A 359 32.46 -15.76 28.85
N SER A 360 32.32 -14.43 28.83
CA SER A 360 31.57 -13.73 27.79
C SER A 360 32.21 -13.88 26.42
N LYS A 361 33.54 -13.87 26.33
CA LYS A 361 34.29 -14.12 25.10
C LYS A 361 34.02 -15.53 24.56
N THR A 362 34.15 -16.55 25.40
CA THR A 362 33.87 -17.95 25.01
C THR A 362 32.42 -18.15 24.58
N ARG A 363 31.46 -17.47 25.21
CA ARG A 363 30.06 -17.50 24.78
C ARG A 363 29.88 -16.83 23.42
N LEU A 364 30.55 -15.71 23.16
CA LEU A 364 30.46 -15.02 21.87
C LEU A 364 31.02 -15.89 20.73
N GLU A 365 32.16 -16.54 20.95
CA GLU A 365 32.77 -17.49 20.00
C GLU A 365 31.80 -18.65 19.69
N ARG A 366 31.23 -19.28 20.72
CA ARG A 366 30.26 -20.37 20.53
C ARG A 366 28.96 -19.91 19.87
N ASN A 367 28.46 -18.71 20.19
CA ASN A 367 27.28 -18.16 19.50
C ASN A 367 27.55 -18.01 17.99
N PHE A 368 28.75 -17.56 17.62
CA PHE A 368 29.13 -17.41 16.22
C PHE A 368 29.22 -18.77 15.50
N GLU A 369 29.77 -19.80 16.14
CA GLU A 369 29.76 -21.17 15.61
C GLU A 369 28.32 -21.66 15.33
N MET A 370 27.38 -21.39 16.24
CA MET A 370 25.98 -21.76 16.06
C MET A 370 25.32 -20.97 14.91
N LEU A 371 25.62 -19.67 14.78
CA LEU A 371 25.13 -18.86 13.66
C LEU A 371 25.64 -19.39 12.32
N LEU A 372 26.93 -19.75 12.22
CA LEU A 372 27.48 -20.36 11.01
C LEU A 372 26.82 -21.69 10.66
N ARG A 373 26.47 -22.50 11.67
CA ARG A 373 25.74 -23.75 11.44
C ARG A 373 24.31 -23.51 10.93
N LEU A 374 23.61 -22.51 11.47
CA LEU A 374 22.27 -22.11 11.00
C LEU A 374 22.34 -21.55 9.57
N ARG A 375 23.40 -20.81 9.24
CA ARG A 375 23.65 -20.22 7.91
C ARG A 375 23.68 -21.26 6.79
N THR A 376 24.04 -22.50 7.09
CA THR A 376 24.02 -23.62 6.14
C THR A 376 22.62 -23.89 5.58
N TYR A 377 21.56 -23.64 6.36
CA TYR A 377 20.18 -23.98 5.97
C TYR A 377 19.33 -22.75 5.64
N TRP A 378 19.57 -21.63 6.33
CA TRP A 378 18.65 -20.50 6.37
C TRP A 378 19.26 -19.23 5.79
N PRO A 379 18.72 -18.72 4.66
CA PRO A 379 19.13 -17.45 4.11
C PRO A 379 19.00 -16.25 5.05
N SER A 380 17.96 -16.22 5.89
CA SER A 380 17.72 -15.11 6.83
C SER A 380 18.85 -14.89 7.84
N VAL A 381 19.71 -15.89 8.07
CA VAL A 381 20.87 -15.78 8.96
C VAL A 381 21.89 -14.76 8.45
N ASP A 382 22.01 -14.56 7.13
CA ASP A 382 22.90 -13.53 6.58
C ASP A 382 22.47 -12.13 7.06
N GLY A 383 21.16 -11.87 7.08
CA GLY A 383 20.58 -10.63 7.63
C GLY A 383 20.83 -10.47 9.13
N ALA A 384 20.68 -11.55 9.91
CA ALA A 384 20.98 -11.55 11.34
C ALA A 384 22.48 -11.23 11.61
N MET A 385 23.38 -11.82 10.83
CA MET A 385 24.83 -11.57 10.94
C MET A 385 25.23 -10.15 10.51
N SER A 386 24.58 -9.58 9.49
CA SER A 386 24.74 -8.16 9.12
C SER A 386 24.29 -7.24 10.25
N ARG A 387 23.13 -7.51 10.88
CA ARG A 387 22.64 -6.74 12.04
C ARG A 387 23.63 -6.75 13.21
N LEU A 388 24.23 -7.89 13.52
CA LEU A 388 25.27 -7.98 14.56
C LEU A 388 26.51 -7.12 14.20
N ARG A 389 26.92 -7.11 12.93
CA ARG A 389 28.02 -6.27 12.44
C ARG A 389 27.70 -4.77 12.59
N ALA A 390 26.50 -4.35 12.20
CA ALA A 390 26.05 -2.96 12.36
C ALA A 390 26.03 -2.52 13.83
N PHE A 391 25.57 -3.40 14.75
CA PHE A 391 25.63 -3.13 16.18
C PHE A 391 27.07 -2.99 16.69
N HIS A 392 27.97 -3.89 16.27
CA HIS A 392 29.39 -3.82 16.64
C HIS A 392 30.04 -2.52 16.15
N GLN A 393 29.76 -2.09 14.92
CA GLN A 393 30.23 -0.80 14.40
C GLN A 393 29.72 0.39 15.23
N THR A 394 28.50 0.31 15.76
CA THR A 394 27.94 1.32 16.66
C THR A 394 28.72 1.39 17.98
N CYS A 395 29.08 0.24 18.56
CA CYS A 395 29.92 0.16 19.76
C CYS A 395 31.32 0.73 19.58
N LEU A 396 31.90 0.60 18.38
CA LEU A 396 33.20 1.20 18.05
C LEU A 396 33.16 2.73 18.02
N ARG A 397 32.00 3.33 17.72
CA ARG A 397 31.81 4.78 17.67
C ARG A 397 31.59 5.40 19.05
N SER A 398 30.69 4.82 19.84
CA SER A 398 30.49 5.19 21.25
C SER A 398 29.95 4.01 22.03
N LYS A 399 30.71 3.60 23.03
CA LYS A 399 30.30 2.51 23.92
C LYS A 399 29.11 2.95 24.77
N GLU A 400 29.13 4.19 25.29
CA GLU A 400 28.15 4.71 26.25
C GLU A 400 26.73 4.81 25.67
N THR A 401 26.61 5.22 24.41
CA THR A 401 25.31 5.44 23.75
C THR A 401 24.76 4.20 23.05
N SER A 402 25.60 3.18 22.82
CA SER A 402 25.23 2.00 22.01
C SER A 402 24.08 1.17 22.57
N PHE A 403 23.89 1.18 23.89
CA PHE A 403 22.90 0.35 24.59
C PHE A 403 21.62 1.11 24.97
N VAL A 404 21.54 2.41 24.62
CA VAL A 404 20.33 3.22 24.87
C VAL A 404 19.18 2.70 24.02
N LEU A 405 18.03 2.48 24.66
CA LEU A 405 16.79 2.08 23.99
C LEU A 405 16.17 3.27 23.25
N ASP A 406 16.70 3.56 22.07
CA ASP A 406 16.15 4.50 21.09
C ASP A 406 15.35 3.76 20.00
N ARG A 407 14.83 4.50 19.01
CA ARG A 407 14.04 3.92 17.90
C ARG A 407 14.83 2.90 17.11
N TRP A 408 16.13 3.15 16.90
CA TRP A 408 17.01 2.24 16.20
C TRP A 408 17.24 0.95 17.00
N LEU A 409 17.51 1.04 18.31
CA LEU A 409 17.73 -0.15 19.14
C LEU A 409 16.44 -0.93 19.35
N LEU A 410 15.29 -0.28 19.50
CA LEU A 410 13.99 -0.96 19.53
C LEU A 410 13.75 -1.74 18.24
N ARG A 411 14.05 -1.13 17.08
CA ARG A 411 14.02 -1.82 15.79
C ARG A 411 15.00 -2.99 15.76
N PHE A 412 16.22 -2.81 16.23
CA PHE A 412 17.18 -3.91 16.35
C PHE A 412 16.67 -5.04 17.24
N LEU A 413 16.03 -4.75 18.37
CA LEU A 413 15.59 -5.77 19.32
C LEU A 413 14.35 -6.54 18.86
N VAL A 414 13.49 -5.93 18.05
CA VAL A 414 12.16 -6.49 17.72
C VAL A 414 12.02 -6.88 16.24
N GLN A 415 12.78 -6.26 15.32
CA GLN A 415 12.65 -6.52 13.88
C GLN A 415 13.62 -7.60 13.38
N PHE A 416 13.10 -8.48 12.53
CA PHE A 416 13.83 -9.58 11.90
C PHE A 416 14.41 -9.20 10.52
N ALA A 417 14.15 -7.97 10.07
CA ALA A 417 14.40 -7.51 8.72
C ALA A 417 15.91 -7.38 8.36
N PRO A 418 16.27 -7.61 7.08
CA PRO A 418 17.52 -7.10 6.53
C PRO A 418 17.48 -5.56 6.48
N HIS A 419 18.64 -4.90 6.36
CA HIS A 419 18.79 -3.46 6.08
C HIS A 419 18.90 -2.46 7.25
N MET A 420 19.41 -2.83 8.43
CA MET A 420 19.84 -1.80 9.39
C MET A 420 21.00 -0.92 8.89
N GLU A 421 21.72 -1.37 7.86
CA GLU A 421 22.81 -0.64 7.21
C GLU A 421 22.30 0.50 6.28
N LEU A 422 21.04 0.46 5.83
CA LEU A 422 20.43 1.47 4.95
C LEU A 422 19.86 2.67 5.73
N GLU A 423 19.60 2.52 7.03
CA GLU A 423 19.22 3.60 7.94
C GLU A 423 20.19 3.64 9.12
N PRO A 424 21.36 4.29 8.94
CA PRO A 424 22.35 4.42 10.00
C PRO A 424 21.72 5.07 11.23
N ARG A 425 22.10 4.59 12.42
CA ARG A 425 21.66 5.17 13.71
C ARG A 425 21.91 6.68 13.79
N ASP A 426 22.92 7.18 13.08
CA ASP A 426 23.25 8.60 12.94
C ASP A 426 22.12 9.46 12.37
N ASN A 427 21.12 8.90 11.69
CA ASN A 427 19.98 9.63 11.18
C ASN A 427 18.89 9.87 12.24
N ASP A 428 18.99 9.23 13.41
CA ASP A 428 18.09 9.44 14.54
C ASP A 428 18.44 10.77 15.27
N PRO A 429 17.53 11.76 15.30
CA PRO A 429 17.76 13.04 15.98
C PRO A 429 18.05 12.88 17.48
N GLU A 430 17.46 11.89 18.15
CA GLU A 430 17.68 11.61 19.58
C GLU A 430 19.11 11.09 19.80
N TYR A 431 19.59 10.22 18.90
CA TYR A 431 20.96 9.72 18.92
C TYR A 431 21.98 10.84 18.67
N LYS A 432 21.71 11.79 17.75
CA LYS A 432 22.58 12.97 17.54
C LYS A 432 22.68 13.84 18.79
N ALA A 433 21.57 14.05 19.50
CA ALA A 433 21.54 14.81 20.74
C ALA A 433 22.34 14.10 21.86
N LEU A 434 22.16 12.78 22.00
CA LEU A 434 22.91 11.95 22.96
C LEU A 434 24.41 11.90 22.67
N LEU A 435 24.81 11.79 21.40
CA LEU A 435 26.21 11.88 20.97
C LEU A 435 26.83 13.25 21.26
N ALA A 436 26.07 14.33 21.09
CA ALA A 436 26.53 15.69 21.40
C ALA A 436 26.77 15.86 22.91
N LEU A 437 25.91 15.25 23.74
CA LEU A 437 26.04 15.23 25.20
C LEU A 437 27.21 14.33 25.67
N SER A 438 27.40 13.15 25.09
CA SER A 438 28.48 12.22 25.49
C SER A 438 29.88 12.73 25.12
N ARG A 439 30.01 13.47 24.00
CA ARG A 439 31.24 14.15 23.60
C ARG A 439 31.67 15.27 24.56
N HIS A 440 30.79 15.70 25.46
CA HIS A 440 31.11 16.65 26.53
C HIS A 440 31.73 15.98 27.78
N TYR A 441 31.69 14.65 27.88
CA TYR A 441 32.07 13.90 29.09
C TYR A 441 33.17 12.84 28.91
N SER A 442 33.77 12.67 27.73
CA SER A 442 34.79 11.65 27.47
C SER A 442 36.14 12.24 27.03
N GLU A 443 36.89 12.78 27.99
CA GLU A 443 38.35 12.78 27.95
C GLU A 443 38.82 11.60 28.83
N ASN A 444 39.50 10.64 28.22
CA ASN A 444 40.13 9.42 28.79
C ASN A 444 39.37 8.09 28.59
N ALA A 445 39.58 7.44 27.44
CA ALA A 445 39.51 5.99 27.35
C ALA A 445 40.56 5.43 26.37
N ILE A 446 41.33 4.46 26.85
CA ILE A 446 42.49 3.79 26.23
C ILE A 446 42.03 2.83 25.10
N PRO A 447 42.75 2.70 23.98
CA PRO A 447 42.43 1.73 22.94
C PRO A 447 42.89 0.32 23.34
N LEU A 448 41.93 -0.57 23.64
CA LEU A 448 42.19 -2.01 23.75
C LEU A 448 41.74 -2.70 22.45
N PHE A 449 42.76 -3.13 21.70
CA PHE A 449 42.69 -3.92 20.49
C PHE A 449 41.97 -5.26 20.73
N LEU A 450 40.97 -5.57 19.90
CA LEU A 450 40.74 -6.93 19.42
C LEU A 450 41.36 -7.01 18.02
N ASP A 451 42.16 -8.05 17.81
CA ASP A 451 43.05 -8.27 16.68
C ASP A 451 42.33 -8.20 15.31
N PRO A 452 42.74 -7.31 14.38
CA PRO A 452 42.17 -7.17 13.03
C PRO A 452 42.28 -8.43 12.15
N THR A 453 43.16 -9.38 12.49
CA THR A 453 43.45 -10.56 11.67
C THR A 453 42.27 -11.54 11.50
N VAL A 454 41.29 -11.51 12.41
CA VAL A 454 40.10 -12.37 12.31
C VAL A 454 39.07 -11.83 11.31
N THR A 455 39.08 -10.52 11.03
CA THR A 455 38.13 -9.89 10.11
C THR A 455 38.71 -9.69 8.71
N GLU A 456 40.02 -9.43 8.58
CA GLU A 456 40.66 -9.31 7.26
C GLU A 456 40.82 -10.66 6.54
N SER A 457 41.15 -11.75 7.25
CA SER A 457 41.29 -13.08 6.62
C SER A 457 39.97 -13.63 6.04
N LEU A 458 38.82 -13.17 6.55
CA LEU A 458 37.50 -13.56 6.07
C LEU A 458 37.00 -12.70 4.90
N SER A 459 37.50 -11.47 4.71
CA SER A 459 37.16 -10.64 3.54
C SER A 459 37.93 -11.09 2.30
N GLN A 460 39.17 -11.53 2.47
CA GLN A 460 40.06 -11.88 1.36
C GLN A 460 39.66 -13.22 0.69
N GLU A 461 39.15 -14.20 1.45
CA GLU A 461 38.57 -15.43 0.87
C GLU A 461 37.23 -15.22 0.14
N LEU A 462 36.53 -14.11 0.42
CA LEU A 462 35.23 -13.76 -0.19
C LEU A 462 35.39 -12.98 -1.50
N ASP A 463 36.45 -12.17 -1.62
CA ASP A 463 36.77 -11.45 -2.86
C ASP A 463 37.47 -12.35 -3.88
N ASP A 464 38.36 -13.25 -3.45
CA ASP A 464 39.08 -14.16 -4.34
C ASP A 464 38.17 -15.22 -5.01
N ARG A 465 37.02 -15.59 -4.40
CA ARG A 465 36.05 -16.53 -5.01
C ARG A 465 35.02 -15.88 -5.94
N ASN A 466 34.82 -14.56 -5.84
CA ASN A 466 33.90 -13.83 -6.73
C ASN A 466 34.58 -13.39 -8.03
N ALA A 467 35.92 -13.32 -8.07
CA ALA A 467 36.69 -12.99 -9.28
C ALA A 467 36.78 -14.14 -10.30
N GLU A 468 36.53 -15.40 -9.91
CA GLU A 468 36.57 -16.57 -10.83
C GLU A 468 35.23 -16.90 -11.51
N ARG A 469 34.16 -16.11 -11.28
CA ARG A 469 32.81 -16.41 -11.84
C ARG A 469 32.34 -15.48 -12.95
N SER A 470 33.15 -14.54 -13.40
CA SER A 470 32.87 -13.69 -14.56
C SER A 470 33.68 -14.13 -15.79
N ASP A 471 33.50 -15.37 -16.25
CA ASP A 471 33.86 -15.76 -17.62
C ASP A 471 33.25 -17.14 -17.92
N ASN A 472 32.09 -17.14 -18.60
CA ASN A 472 31.72 -18.11 -19.65
C ASN A 472 30.26 -17.90 -20.09
N GLU A 473 30.09 -17.31 -21.27
CA GLU A 473 28.91 -17.49 -22.12
C GLU A 473 28.73 -18.98 -22.44
N TYR A 474 27.51 -19.52 -22.36
CA TYR A 474 27.09 -20.65 -23.19
C TYR A 474 25.57 -20.62 -23.49
N LYS A 475 25.24 -20.49 -24.78
CA LYS A 475 23.99 -20.94 -25.42
C LYS A 475 23.83 -22.45 -25.26
N VAL A 476 22.60 -22.99 -25.14
CA VAL A 476 22.14 -24.21 -25.85
C VAL A 476 20.60 -24.28 -25.89
N ASP A 477 20.11 -24.55 -27.10
CA ASP A 477 18.79 -25.02 -27.55
C ASP A 477 18.22 -26.26 -26.82
N GLY A 478 16.91 -26.46 -26.88
CA GLY A 478 16.32 -27.80 -26.77
C GLY A 478 14.89 -27.84 -26.23
N GLY A 479 13.92 -27.90 -27.13
CA GLY A 479 12.51 -28.07 -26.77
C GLY A 479 12.18 -29.47 -26.23
N VAL A 480 11.21 -29.51 -25.32
CA VAL A 480 10.36 -30.69 -25.08
C VAL A 480 8.91 -30.20 -24.95
N LYS A 481 8.07 -30.61 -25.91
CA LYS A 481 6.61 -30.52 -25.87
C LYS A 481 6.09 -31.52 -24.84
N MET A 482 5.18 -31.08 -23.96
CA MET A 482 4.24 -31.98 -23.29
C MET A 482 2.82 -31.43 -23.46
N SER A 483 2.08 -32.06 -24.37
CA SER A 483 0.64 -31.88 -24.58
C SER A 483 -0.13 -32.79 -23.63
N LEU A 484 -1.08 -32.24 -22.87
CA LEU A 484 -2.09 -33.02 -22.14
C LEU A 484 -3.48 -32.59 -22.60
N ASP A 485 -4.05 -33.49 -23.39
CA ASP A 485 -5.43 -33.50 -23.88
C ASP A 485 -6.38 -33.79 -22.71
N VAL A 486 -7.39 -32.95 -22.51
CA VAL A 486 -8.49 -33.21 -21.56
C VAL A 486 -9.79 -33.14 -22.33
N SER A 487 -10.11 -34.25 -22.99
CA SER A 487 -11.43 -34.53 -23.51
C SER A 487 -12.38 -34.96 -22.38
N GLY A 488 -13.52 -34.27 -22.26
CA GLY A 488 -14.81 -34.88 -21.95
C GLY A 488 -15.19 -35.05 -20.47
N GLY A 489 -16.05 -34.16 -19.97
CA GLY A 489 -16.84 -34.37 -18.76
C GLY A 489 -17.94 -33.32 -18.61
N LYS A 490 -19.20 -33.73 -18.79
CA LYS A 490 -20.41 -32.90 -18.86
C LYS A 490 -20.65 -32.08 -17.58
N LEU A 491 -21.01 -30.80 -17.78
CA LEU A 491 -21.61 -29.91 -16.78
C LEU A 491 -22.98 -30.43 -16.33
N ALA A 492 -23.20 -30.49 -15.02
CA ALA A 492 -24.51 -30.63 -14.41
C ALA A 492 -24.97 -29.25 -13.89
N ASP A 493 -26.16 -28.89 -14.33
CA ASP A 493 -26.90 -27.65 -14.10
C ASP A 493 -27.35 -27.53 -12.63
N PHE A 494 -27.04 -26.41 -11.98
CA PHE A 494 -27.56 -26.03 -10.66
C PHE A 494 -28.27 -24.68 -10.78
N SER A 495 -29.47 -24.70 -11.34
CA SER A 495 -30.44 -23.64 -11.13
C SER A 495 -31.17 -23.83 -9.80
N GLN A 496 -31.32 -22.73 -9.06
CA GLN A 496 -32.19 -22.51 -7.89
C GLN A 496 -31.59 -22.76 -6.49
N LEU A 497 -31.19 -21.67 -5.84
CA LEU A 497 -31.61 -21.26 -4.49
C LEU A 497 -31.08 -19.84 -4.21
N ALA A 498 -31.86 -18.82 -4.57
CA ALA A 498 -31.60 -17.42 -4.22
C ALA A 498 -32.30 -17.09 -2.89
N VAL A 499 -31.53 -16.56 -1.92
CA VAL A 499 -32.05 -15.87 -0.73
C VAL A 499 -31.60 -14.40 -0.87
N PRO A 500 -32.49 -13.40 -0.73
CA PRO A 500 -32.15 -12.01 -1.05
C PRO A 500 -31.33 -11.40 0.09
N SER A 501 -30.06 -11.10 -0.17
CA SER A 501 -29.29 -10.12 0.60
C SER A 501 -29.41 -8.75 -0.10
N THR A 502 -29.89 -7.74 0.62
CA THR A 502 -29.86 -6.34 0.19
C THR A 502 -28.42 -5.81 0.29
N PRO A 503 -27.77 -5.40 -0.82
CA PRO A 503 -26.47 -4.74 -0.78
C PRO A 503 -26.66 -3.24 -0.52
N HIS A 504 -25.84 -2.67 0.37
CA HIS A 504 -25.69 -1.22 0.50
C HIS A 504 -24.78 -0.73 -0.64
N GLY A 505 -25.28 0.13 -1.53
CA GLY A 505 -24.47 0.83 -2.53
C GLY A 505 -23.57 1.89 -1.88
N ALA A 506 -22.35 2.08 -2.41
CA ALA A 506 -21.47 3.16 -1.99
C ALA A 506 -21.96 4.51 -2.57
N THR A 507 -22.10 5.53 -1.73
CA THR A 507 -22.54 6.89 -2.12
C THR A 507 -21.42 7.91 -1.88
N ALA A 508 -21.16 8.80 -2.84
CA ALA A 508 -20.26 9.96 -2.67
C ALA A 508 -20.79 10.95 -1.61
N ILE A 509 -19.93 11.89 -1.20
CA ILE A 509 -20.29 12.95 -0.26
C ILE A 509 -21.46 13.78 -0.79
N SER A 510 -22.58 13.74 -0.07
CA SER A 510 -23.79 14.48 -0.44
C SER A 510 -23.79 15.86 0.22
N ASN A 511 -22.84 16.73 -0.12
CA ASN A 511 -22.79 18.14 0.34
C ASN A 511 -23.46 19.11 -0.64
N GLY A 512 -24.03 18.62 -1.75
CA GLY A 512 -24.72 19.43 -2.76
C GLY A 512 -23.80 20.19 -3.72
N LEU A 513 -22.48 20.02 -3.59
CA LEU A 513 -21.47 20.61 -4.48
C LEU A 513 -20.98 19.56 -5.49
N ALA A 514 -20.27 20.04 -6.52
CA ALA A 514 -19.64 19.21 -7.55
C ALA A 514 -20.58 18.13 -8.13
N ILE A 515 -21.86 18.47 -8.35
CA ILE A 515 -22.82 17.56 -8.98
C ILE A 515 -22.36 17.15 -10.38
N THR A 516 -21.69 18.06 -11.07
CA THR A 516 -20.82 17.82 -12.23
C THR A 516 -19.38 18.21 -11.86
N PRO A 517 -18.35 17.77 -12.61
CA PRO A 517 -16.96 18.15 -12.35
C PRO A 517 -16.81 19.69 -12.33
N PRO A 518 -16.11 20.26 -11.33
CA PRO A 518 -15.91 21.70 -11.25
C PRO A 518 -15.00 22.19 -12.40
N MET A 519 -15.22 23.43 -12.84
CA MET A 519 -14.44 24.06 -13.90
C MET A 519 -13.96 25.44 -13.44
N GLY A 520 -12.75 25.82 -13.84
CA GLY A 520 -12.19 27.09 -13.41
C GLY A 520 -10.80 27.34 -13.95
N TRP A 521 -10.04 28.17 -13.23
CA TRP A 521 -8.66 28.49 -13.51
C TRP A 521 -7.83 28.46 -12.23
N ASN A 522 -6.59 28.00 -12.34
CA ASN A 522 -5.60 27.97 -11.27
C ASN A 522 -4.29 28.60 -11.80
N ASN A 523 -3.67 29.44 -10.97
CA ASN A 523 -2.50 30.23 -11.36
C ASN A 523 -1.17 29.44 -11.39
N TRP A 524 -1.08 28.27 -10.77
CA TRP A 524 0.19 27.62 -10.46
C TRP A 524 1.09 27.37 -11.67
N ASN A 525 0.57 26.75 -12.74
CA ASN A 525 1.41 26.33 -13.88
C ASN A 525 2.05 27.52 -14.63
N ALA A 526 1.35 28.66 -14.70
CA ALA A 526 1.87 29.85 -15.38
C ALA A 526 2.68 30.79 -14.48
N PHE A 527 2.40 30.81 -13.17
CA PHE A 527 2.89 31.88 -12.29
C PHE A 527 3.69 31.41 -11.06
N GLY A 528 3.54 30.14 -10.65
CA GLY A 528 4.15 29.63 -9.42
C GLY A 528 3.91 30.57 -8.23
N CYS A 529 4.98 31.01 -7.56
CA CYS A 529 4.88 31.93 -6.42
C CYS A 529 4.70 33.42 -6.78
N ASP A 530 4.80 33.81 -8.05
CA ASP A 530 4.67 35.22 -8.47
C ASP A 530 3.21 35.66 -8.56
N VAL A 531 2.54 35.64 -7.42
CA VAL A 531 1.11 35.93 -7.25
C VAL A 531 0.88 37.26 -6.56
N SER A 532 -0.22 37.93 -6.93
CA SER A 532 -0.68 39.17 -6.28
C SER A 532 -2.18 39.34 -6.46
N GLU A 533 -2.79 40.21 -5.67
CA GLU A 533 -4.18 40.64 -5.84
C GLU A 533 -4.44 41.12 -7.26
N ASN A 534 -3.58 42.00 -7.79
CA ASN A 534 -3.73 42.53 -9.15
C ASN A 534 -3.63 41.43 -10.21
N LEU A 535 -2.70 40.49 -10.08
CA LEU A 535 -2.62 39.35 -11.01
C LEU A 535 -3.94 38.56 -11.02
N LEU A 536 -4.44 38.20 -9.84
CA LEU A 536 -5.64 37.37 -9.73
C LEU A 536 -6.86 38.07 -10.33
N LEU A 537 -7.05 39.36 -10.04
CA LEU A 537 -8.19 40.15 -10.55
C LEU A 537 -8.09 40.45 -12.05
N THR A 538 -6.90 40.71 -12.56
CA THR A 538 -6.71 40.95 -14.01
C THR A 538 -6.89 39.67 -14.83
N THR A 539 -6.46 38.52 -14.30
CA THR A 539 -6.67 37.23 -14.95
C THR A 539 -8.12 36.75 -14.83
N SER A 540 -8.79 36.92 -13.68
CA SER A 540 -10.21 36.56 -13.54
C SER A 540 -11.13 37.41 -14.41
N ALA A 541 -10.78 38.69 -14.65
CA ALA A 541 -11.47 39.52 -15.62
C ALA A 541 -11.45 38.90 -17.03
N GLN A 542 -10.37 38.19 -17.41
CA GLN A 542 -10.32 37.47 -18.70
C GLN A 542 -11.32 36.31 -18.78
N ILE A 543 -11.64 35.65 -17.66
CA ILE A 543 -12.63 34.57 -17.62
C ILE A 543 -14.04 35.10 -17.98
N VAL A 544 -14.41 36.27 -17.48
CA VAL A 544 -15.68 36.94 -17.80
C VAL A 544 -15.66 37.48 -19.23
N SER A 545 -14.59 38.22 -19.53
CA SER A 545 -14.26 38.84 -20.82
C SER A 545 -14.44 37.90 -22.02
N LEU A 546 -13.83 36.71 -21.91
CA LEU A 546 -13.79 35.73 -23.00
C LEU A 546 -15.03 34.83 -23.02
N GLY A 547 -16.02 35.08 -22.15
CA GLY A 547 -17.25 34.28 -22.04
C GLY A 547 -17.04 32.91 -21.37
N LEU A 548 -15.86 32.64 -20.81
CA LEU A 548 -15.51 31.35 -20.19
C LEU A 548 -16.32 31.10 -18.92
N ARG A 549 -16.61 32.13 -18.12
CA ARG A 549 -17.53 32.02 -16.97
C ARG A 549 -18.86 31.40 -17.40
N ASP A 550 -19.40 31.90 -18.50
CA ASP A 550 -20.72 31.51 -18.99
C ASP A 550 -20.69 30.15 -19.71
N LEU A 551 -19.51 29.56 -19.95
CA LEU A 551 -19.36 28.15 -20.31
C LEU A 551 -19.27 27.22 -19.08
N GLY A 552 -19.02 27.77 -17.89
CA GLY A 552 -18.92 27.04 -16.64
C GLY A 552 -17.60 27.23 -15.88
N TYR A 553 -16.59 27.88 -16.46
CA TYR A 553 -15.32 28.16 -15.77
C TYR A 553 -15.50 29.25 -14.72
N ASP A 554 -16.03 28.89 -13.54
CA ASP A 554 -16.46 29.86 -12.54
C ASP A 554 -15.61 29.87 -11.26
N TYR A 555 -14.69 28.93 -11.08
CA TYR A 555 -13.73 28.95 -9.97
C TYR A 555 -12.42 29.66 -10.35
N VAL A 556 -11.94 30.54 -9.47
CA VAL A 556 -10.62 31.20 -9.54
C VAL A 556 -9.80 30.77 -8.34
N VAL A 557 -8.80 29.91 -8.55
CA VAL A 557 -8.02 29.28 -7.47
C VAL A 557 -6.69 30.01 -7.25
N LEU A 558 -6.53 30.59 -6.06
CA LEU A 558 -5.25 31.08 -5.56
C LEU A 558 -4.48 29.91 -4.93
N ASP A 559 -3.53 29.38 -5.69
CA ASP A 559 -2.58 28.34 -5.27
C ASP A 559 -1.53 28.83 -4.26
N ASP A 560 -0.44 28.07 -4.05
CA ASP A 560 0.59 28.29 -3.03
C ASP A 560 1.24 29.70 -3.02
N CYS A 561 2.03 29.99 -1.99
CA CYS A 561 2.80 31.22 -1.81
C CYS A 561 1.98 32.50 -1.58
N TRP A 562 0.73 32.37 -1.13
CA TRP A 562 -0.14 33.49 -0.75
C TRP A 562 0.04 33.94 0.71
N GLN A 563 0.53 33.04 1.56
CA GLN A 563 0.70 33.23 3.00
C GLN A 563 1.82 34.23 3.30
N ASP A 564 1.74 34.93 4.45
CA ASP A 564 2.85 35.75 4.93
C ASP A 564 4.09 34.87 5.15
N PRO A 565 5.25 35.22 4.56
CA PRO A 565 6.50 34.46 4.75
C PRO A 565 7.00 34.45 6.20
N LYS A 566 6.46 35.31 7.09
CA LYS A 566 6.72 35.28 8.54
C LYS A 566 5.90 34.22 9.28
N GLY A 567 5.02 33.51 8.59
CA GLY A 567 4.18 32.46 9.14
C GLY A 567 2.89 32.98 9.75
N ARG A 568 2.37 32.28 10.76
CA ARG A 568 1.11 32.60 11.44
C ARG A 568 1.21 33.89 12.27
N ASP A 569 0.06 34.51 12.53
CA ASP A 569 -0.03 35.66 13.41
C ASP A 569 0.23 35.31 14.89
N LYS A 570 0.26 36.31 15.78
CA LYS A 570 0.49 36.10 17.23
C LYS A 570 -0.56 35.20 17.92
N LYS A 571 -1.68 34.91 17.27
CA LYS A 571 -2.74 34.03 17.75
C LYS A 571 -2.73 32.66 17.08
N GLY A 572 -1.71 32.36 16.25
CA GLY A 572 -1.58 31.10 15.53
C GLY A 572 -2.45 31.00 14.27
N LYS A 573 -2.98 32.12 13.76
CA LYS A 573 -3.82 32.10 12.55
C LYS A 573 -3.02 32.33 11.27
N LEU A 574 -3.43 31.68 10.18
CA LEU A 574 -2.95 32.02 8.85
C LEU A 574 -3.24 33.48 8.51
N GLN A 575 -2.29 34.12 7.82
CA GLN A 575 -2.40 35.50 7.37
C GLN A 575 -1.82 35.60 5.95
N PRO A 576 -2.42 36.42 5.07
CA PRO A 576 -1.90 36.64 3.73
C PRO A 576 -0.66 37.56 3.76
N ALA A 577 0.20 37.42 2.76
CA ALA A 577 1.29 38.35 2.51
C ALA A 577 0.72 39.70 2.06
N LEU A 578 0.67 40.70 2.95
CA LEU A 578 0.02 42.00 2.70
C LEU A 578 0.76 42.87 1.66
N ASP A 579 1.99 42.55 1.29
CA ASP A 579 2.69 43.13 0.15
C ASP A 579 2.13 42.63 -1.19
N LYS A 580 1.68 41.36 -1.25
CA LYS A 580 1.00 40.77 -2.42
C LYS A 580 -0.50 41.04 -2.44
N PHE A 581 -1.13 41.09 -1.26
CA PHE A 581 -2.58 41.24 -1.06
C PHE A 581 -2.89 42.40 -0.10
N PRO A 582 -2.64 43.65 -0.53
CA PRO A 582 -2.72 44.83 0.35
C PRO A 582 -4.11 45.08 0.93
N ASN A 583 -5.17 44.61 0.27
CA ASN A 583 -6.55 44.76 0.74
C ASN A 583 -7.07 43.51 1.47
N GLY A 584 -6.23 42.50 1.66
CA GLY A 584 -6.59 41.21 2.26
C GLY A 584 -7.47 40.34 1.36
N LEU A 585 -7.70 39.11 1.80
CA LEU A 585 -8.36 38.08 0.97
C LEU A 585 -9.87 38.29 0.80
N ASN A 586 -10.54 38.97 1.73
CA ASN A 586 -11.96 39.32 1.59
C ASN A 586 -12.21 40.24 0.39
N SER A 587 -11.29 41.18 0.12
CA SER A 587 -11.43 42.08 -1.04
C SER A 587 -11.46 41.31 -2.35
N ILE A 588 -10.69 40.21 -2.42
CA ILE A 588 -10.63 39.33 -3.59
C ILE A 588 -11.92 38.53 -3.72
N SER A 589 -12.36 37.86 -2.66
CA SER A 589 -13.60 37.07 -2.72
C SER A 589 -14.81 37.93 -3.01
N ASP A 590 -14.95 39.10 -2.36
CA ASP A 590 -16.02 40.05 -2.63
C ASP A 590 -16.01 40.52 -4.09
N HIS A 591 -14.83 40.79 -4.67
CA HIS A 591 -14.70 41.16 -6.08
C HIS A 591 -15.12 40.01 -7.01
N LEU A 592 -14.61 38.80 -6.78
CA LEU A 592 -14.94 37.62 -7.59
C LEU A 592 -16.44 37.29 -7.50
N HIS A 593 -17.02 37.31 -6.29
CA HIS A 593 -18.45 37.08 -6.07
C HIS A 593 -19.31 38.13 -6.78
N SER A 594 -18.86 39.39 -6.84
CA SER A 594 -19.57 40.45 -7.59
C SER A 594 -19.68 40.18 -9.10
N GLN A 595 -18.81 39.31 -9.63
CA GLN A 595 -18.77 38.89 -11.02
C GLN A 595 -19.40 37.50 -11.26
N ASN A 596 -20.05 36.92 -10.23
CA ASN A 596 -20.53 35.53 -10.19
C ASN A 596 -19.42 34.49 -10.41
N LEU A 597 -18.19 34.81 -10.01
CA LEU A 597 -17.11 33.85 -9.88
C LEU A 597 -17.04 33.35 -8.44
N LYS A 598 -16.39 32.21 -8.24
CA LYS A 598 -16.14 31.56 -6.95
C LYS A 598 -14.65 31.62 -6.63
N PHE A 599 -14.33 31.83 -5.36
CA PHE A 599 -12.95 31.96 -4.91
C PHE A 599 -12.42 30.64 -4.35
N GLY A 600 -11.39 30.09 -4.99
CA GLY A 600 -10.64 28.94 -4.49
C GLY A 600 -9.35 29.36 -3.81
N MET A 601 -8.97 28.64 -2.76
CA MET A 601 -7.69 28.81 -2.07
C MET A 601 -6.98 27.47 -1.92
N TYR A 602 -5.73 27.54 -1.48
CA TYR A 602 -4.85 26.40 -1.29
C TYR A 602 -4.26 26.34 0.13
N SER A 603 -4.11 25.12 0.64
CA SER A 603 -3.25 24.79 1.78
C SER A 603 -2.74 23.35 1.65
N SER A 604 -1.95 22.87 2.60
CA SER A 604 -1.48 21.48 2.67
C SER A 604 -1.95 20.78 3.94
N ALA A 605 -2.28 19.50 3.81
CA ALA A 605 -2.44 18.55 4.90
C ALA A 605 -1.06 18.10 5.45
N GLY A 606 -0.20 19.07 5.72
CA GLY A 606 1.11 18.92 6.31
C GLY A 606 1.52 20.15 7.12
N GLU A 607 2.69 20.07 7.74
CA GLU A 607 3.27 21.17 8.52
C GLU A 607 3.52 22.40 7.63
N MET A 608 3.90 22.17 6.38
CA MET A 608 4.15 23.20 5.39
C MET A 608 3.44 22.88 4.08
N THR A 609 3.21 23.91 3.29
CA THR A 609 2.86 23.77 1.88
C THR A 609 4.06 23.29 1.06
N CYS A 610 3.84 22.86 -0.19
CA CYS A 610 4.94 22.44 -1.07
C CYS A 610 5.98 23.55 -1.28
N ALA A 611 5.56 24.82 -1.37
CA ALA A 611 6.46 25.97 -1.44
C ALA A 611 7.03 26.42 -0.07
N ARG A 612 6.81 25.63 0.99
CA ARG A 612 7.32 25.83 2.36
C ARG A 612 6.74 27.03 3.10
N PHE A 613 5.47 27.35 2.83
CA PHE A 613 4.68 28.26 3.67
C PHE A 613 3.92 27.45 4.73
N GLU A 614 3.26 28.12 5.67
CA GLU A 614 2.45 27.49 6.71
C GLU A 614 1.36 26.57 6.13
N GLY A 615 1.43 25.27 6.48
CA GLY A 615 0.39 24.29 6.18
C GLY A 615 -0.66 24.22 7.29
N SER A 616 -1.69 23.40 7.11
CA SER A 616 -2.85 23.34 8.01
C SER A 616 -2.94 22.08 8.87
N LEU A 617 -1.95 21.17 8.82
CA LEU A 617 -1.96 19.98 9.68
C LEU A 617 -1.97 20.38 11.15
N ASP A 618 -2.90 19.81 11.93
CA ASP A 618 -3.17 20.13 13.34
C ASP A 618 -3.70 21.57 13.61
N HIS A 619 -4.03 22.30 12.56
CA HIS A 619 -4.64 23.64 12.59
C HIS A 619 -5.97 23.71 11.81
N GLU A 620 -6.53 22.55 11.42
CA GLU A 620 -7.62 22.45 10.45
C GLU A 620 -8.85 23.26 10.85
N VAL A 621 -9.21 23.22 12.14
CA VAL A 621 -10.40 23.90 12.67
C VAL A 621 -10.30 25.43 12.56
N ASP A 622 -9.14 26.01 12.87
CA ASP A 622 -8.97 27.46 12.85
C ASP A 622 -8.67 28.00 11.45
N ASP A 623 -7.99 27.21 10.62
CA ASP A 623 -7.74 27.52 9.22
C ASP A 623 -9.05 27.44 8.42
N ALA A 624 -9.88 26.40 8.62
CA ALA A 624 -11.21 26.30 8.01
C ALA A 624 -12.09 27.52 8.33
N LYS A 625 -12.11 27.98 9.59
CA LYS A 625 -12.82 29.22 9.97
C LYS A 625 -12.27 30.45 9.24
N SER A 626 -10.95 30.50 9.01
CA SER A 626 -10.31 31.61 8.32
C SER A 626 -10.71 31.61 6.83
N PHE A 627 -10.66 30.46 6.15
CA PHE A 627 -11.15 30.31 4.79
C PHE A 627 -12.63 30.71 4.66
N ALA A 628 -13.49 30.23 5.56
CA ALA A 628 -14.90 30.61 5.58
C ALA A 628 -15.09 32.12 5.82
N GLY A 629 -14.31 32.72 6.72
CA GLY A 629 -14.32 34.15 7.01
C GLY A 629 -13.82 35.03 5.86
N TRP A 630 -12.94 34.50 5.01
CA TRP A 630 -12.47 35.13 3.78
C TRP A 630 -13.39 34.90 2.58
N GLY A 631 -14.50 34.18 2.74
CA GLY A 631 -15.45 33.93 1.65
C GLY A 631 -14.97 32.90 0.61
N VAL A 632 -14.08 31.98 1.00
CA VAL A 632 -13.60 30.90 0.12
C VAL A 632 -14.73 29.93 -0.22
N ASP A 633 -14.79 29.47 -1.46
CA ASP A 633 -15.78 28.52 -2.01
C ASP A 633 -15.17 27.17 -2.37
N MET A 634 -13.85 27.08 -2.46
CA MET A 634 -13.11 25.85 -2.73
C MET A 634 -11.76 25.84 -2.02
N LEU A 635 -11.37 24.69 -1.48
CA LEU A 635 -10.03 24.44 -0.96
C LEU A 635 -9.36 23.32 -1.77
N LYS A 636 -8.26 23.65 -2.46
CA LYS A 636 -7.25 22.66 -2.88
C LYS A 636 -6.39 22.33 -1.67
N TYR A 637 -6.33 21.05 -1.28
CA TYR A 637 -5.69 20.62 -0.04
C TYR A 637 -4.62 19.57 -0.29
N ASP A 638 -3.37 20.01 -0.26
CA ASP A 638 -2.17 19.25 -0.64
C ASP A 638 -1.74 18.18 0.38
N SER A 639 -0.70 17.41 0.07
CA SER A 639 -0.11 16.38 0.92
C SER A 639 1.37 16.62 1.25
N CYS A 640 2.01 17.70 0.77
CA CYS A 640 3.39 18.04 1.15
C CYS A 640 3.59 18.16 2.68
N TYR A 641 4.76 17.73 3.19
CA TYR A 641 5.18 17.86 4.60
C TYR A 641 4.20 17.27 5.64
N HIS A 642 3.54 16.17 5.29
CA HIS A 642 2.54 15.45 6.11
C HIS A 642 3.08 14.75 7.39
N LEU A 643 4.32 15.01 7.81
CA LEU A 643 4.96 14.44 9.02
C LEU A 643 4.86 12.91 9.16
N GLY A 644 4.96 12.17 8.05
CA GLY A 644 4.85 10.71 8.07
C GLY A 644 3.43 10.16 8.28
N ARG A 645 2.40 11.03 8.31
CA ARG A 645 0.98 10.64 8.39
C ARG A 645 0.44 10.17 7.04
N VAL A 646 1.05 9.12 6.52
CA VAL A 646 0.81 8.53 5.21
C VAL A 646 1.19 7.05 5.21
N GLY A 647 0.91 6.32 4.14
CA GLY A 647 1.39 4.97 3.88
C GLY A 647 0.34 3.87 4.09
N THR A 648 -0.88 4.24 4.50
CA THR A 648 -2.05 3.37 4.43
C THR A 648 -3.31 4.20 4.16
N PRO A 649 -4.34 3.61 3.50
CA PRO A 649 -5.61 4.30 3.26
C PRO A 649 -6.20 4.95 4.52
N SER A 650 -6.15 4.28 5.68
CA SER A 650 -6.70 4.81 6.93
C SER A 650 -5.97 6.05 7.44
N VAL A 651 -4.63 6.08 7.35
CA VAL A 651 -3.85 7.21 7.84
C VAL A 651 -4.09 8.45 6.98
N SER A 652 -4.02 8.32 5.66
CA SER A 652 -4.31 9.43 4.74
C SER A 652 -5.78 9.86 4.81
N PHE A 653 -6.72 8.91 4.86
CA PHE A 653 -8.14 9.19 5.06
C PHE A 653 -8.38 10.04 6.31
N ASN A 654 -7.84 9.66 7.47
CA ASN A 654 -8.06 10.40 8.72
C ASN A 654 -7.48 11.81 8.68
N ARG A 655 -6.30 11.98 8.06
CA ARG A 655 -5.66 13.28 7.88
C ARG A 655 -6.51 14.23 7.03
N PHE A 656 -6.97 13.77 5.87
CA PHE A 656 -7.85 14.59 5.01
C PHE A 656 -9.25 14.78 5.60
N LYS A 657 -9.75 13.78 6.33
CA LYS A 657 -11.04 13.85 7.02
C LYS A 657 -11.07 14.96 8.07
N ALA A 658 -9.97 15.24 8.75
CA ALA A 658 -9.88 16.33 9.72
C ALA A 658 -10.25 17.68 9.10
N MET A 659 -9.71 18.00 7.93
CA MET A 659 -10.05 19.24 7.19
C MET A 659 -11.47 19.18 6.62
N SER A 660 -11.91 18.04 6.07
CA SER A 660 -13.30 17.87 5.62
C SER A 660 -14.31 18.18 6.72
N ASP A 661 -14.12 17.62 7.92
CA ASP A 661 -14.99 17.85 9.07
C ASP A 661 -14.91 19.31 9.54
N ALA A 662 -13.71 19.92 9.53
CA ALA A 662 -13.50 21.31 9.90
C ALA A 662 -14.21 22.29 8.96
N LEU A 663 -14.11 22.09 7.63
CA LEU A 663 -14.82 22.89 6.63
C LEU A 663 -16.33 22.77 6.81
N LYS A 664 -16.84 21.55 7.00
CA LYS A 664 -18.26 21.30 7.27
C LYS A 664 -18.74 22.03 8.53
N ALA A 665 -17.93 22.07 9.58
CA ALA A 665 -18.27 22.74 10.84
C ALA A 665 -18.38 24.28 10.71
N THR A 666 -17.81 24.88 9.66
CA THR A 666 -17.96 26.33 9.42
C THR A 666 -19.36 26.73 9.00
N GLY A 667 -20.15 25.80 8.45
CA GLY A 667 -21.47 26.07 7.88
C GLY A 667 -21.45 26.75 6.50
N ARG A 668 -20.28 27.10 5.95
CA ARG A 668 -20.15 27.58 4.57
C ARG A 668 -19.95 26.38 3.63
N ASN A 669 -20.58 26.42 2.47
CA ASN A 669 -20.37 25.43 1.41
C ASN A 669 -19.01 25.67 0.75
N ILE A 670 -18.01 24.87 1.12
CA ILE A 670 -16.66 24.91 0.55
C ILE A 670 -16.38 23.57 -0.13
N LEU A 671 -16.10 23.60 -1.43
CA LEU A 671 -15.71 22.43 -2.20
C LEU A 671 -14.32 21.97 -1.74
N LEU A 672 -14.16 20.69 -1.39
CA LEU A 672 -12.85 20.14 -1.01
C LEU A 672 -12.25 19.34 -2.18
N ASN A 673 -11.11 19.79 -2.69
CA ASN A 673 -10.29 19.06 -3.66
C ASN A 673 -9.02 18.53 -2.98
N LEU A 674 -8.89 17.21 -2.87
CA LEU A 674 -7.70 16.57 -2.30
C LEU A 674 -6.56 16.56 -3.32
N CYS A 675 -5.38 16.99 -2.91
CA CYS A 675 -4.17 16.98 -3.71
C CYS A 675 -3.13 16.06 -3.05
N ASN A 676 -3.43 14.76 -3.02
CA ASN A 676 -2.55 13.71 -2.47
C ASN A 676 -2.04 12.74 -3.53
N TRP A 677 -2.22 13.07 -4.81
CA TRP A 677 -1.54 12.42 -5.93
C TRP A 677 -1.78 10.91 -6.10
N GLY A 678 -2.94 10.41 -5.69
CA GLY A 678 -3.25 8.97 -5.78
C GLY A 678 -2.78 8.15 -4.60
N GLU A 679 -2.01 8.76 -3.69
CA GLU A 679 -1.40 8.13 -2.53
C GLU A 679 -2.42 7.39 -1.67
N ASP A 680 -2.02 6.23 -1.16
CA ASP A 680 -2.85 5.38 -0.31
C ASP A 680 -4.23 5.05 -0.92
N LEU A 681 -4.26 4.87 -2.25
CA LEU A 681 -5.45 4.46 -3.01
C LEU A 681 -6.65 5.40 -2.80
N VAL A 682 -6.43 6.72 -2.88
CA VAL A 682 -7.47 7.74 -2.64
C VAL A 682 -8.76 7.52 -3.42
N HIS A 683 -8.72 6.92 -4.61
CA HIS A 683 -9.92 6.56 -5.37
C HIS A 683 -10.88 5.59 -4.65
N THR A 684 -10.43 4.92 -3.58
CA THR A 684 -11.24 4.02 -2.76
C THR A 684 -11.95 4.72 -1.59
N TRP A 685 -11.50 5.91 -1.17
CA TRP A 685 -12.02 6.59 0.03
C TRP A 685 -12.30 8.09 -0.14
N GLY A 686 -11.64 8.77 -1.08
CA GLY A 686 -11.74 10.22 -1.31
C GLY A 686 -13.17 10.69 -1.52
N MET A 687 -13.98 9.93 -2.25
CA MET A 687 -15.40 10.24 -2.51
C MET A 687 -16.27 10.37 -1.27
N SER A 688 -15.89 9.76 -0.15
CA SER A 688 -16.68 9.79 1.08
C SER A 688 -16.49 11.08 1.90
N ILE A 689 -15.42 11.85 1.61
CA ILE A 689 -15.04 13.03 2.39
C ILE A 689 -14.70 14.26 1.54
N SER A 690 -14.64 14.15 0.21
CA SER A 690 -14.20 15.23 -0.68
C SER A 690 -14.96 15.22 -2.00
N ASN A 691 -14.91 16.35 -2.70
CA ASN A 691 -15.60 16.55 -3.97
C ASN A 691 -14.74 16.16 -5.18
N SER A 692 -13.42 16.16 -5.03
CA SER A 692 -12.49 15.60 -5.99
C SER A 692 -11.18 15.21 -5.33
N TRP A 693 -10.40 14.34 -5.99
CA TRP A 693 -9.10 13.89 -5.49
C TRP A 693 -8.11 13.66 -6.62
N ARG A 694 -6.91 14.25 -6.51
CA ARG A 694 -5.79 14.03 -7.43
C ARG A 694 -5.38 12.57 -7.39
N ILE A 695 -5.24 11.95 -8.56
CA ILE A 695 -4.93 10.51 -8.68
C ILE A 695 -3.49 10.20 -9.12
N THR A 696 -2.70 11.21 -9.47
CA THR A 696 -1.28 11.08 -9.86
C THR A 696 -0.45 12.23 -9.34
N GLY A 697 0.87 12.08 -9.42
CA GLY A 697 1.80 13.21 -9.41
C GLY A 697 1.46 14.25 -10.48
N ASP A 698 2.05 15.43 -10.37
CA ASP A 698 1.66 16.58 -11.17
C ASP A 698 1.87 16.36 -12.67
N ILE A 699 0.90 16.84 -13.45
CA ILE A 699 1.05 16.94 -14.89
C ILE A 699 2.15 17.95 -15.24
N TYR A 700 2.72 17.80 -16.43
CA TYR A 700 3.42 18.88 -17.10
C TYR A 700 3.08 18.89 -18.59
N ASP A 701 3.49 19.95 -19.27
CA ASP A 701 3.19 20.20 -20.68
C ASP A 701 3.94 19.27 -21.65
N SER A 702 3.65 17.98 -21.58
CA SER A 702 4.14 16.93 -22.47
C SER A 702 3.15 15.78 -22.63
N PHE A 703 2.99 15.32 -23.86
CA PHE A 703 1.97 14.34 -24.18
C PHE A 703 2.34 12.91 -23.76
N THR A 704 3.54 12.44 -24.12
CA THR A 704 3.97 11.04 -23.94
C THR A 704 5.28 10.86 -23.18
N ARG A 705 6.11 11.91 -23.05
CA ARG A 705 7.49 11.79 -22.55
C ARG A 705 7.52 11.20 -21.13
N PRO A 706 8.16 10.03 -20.92
CA PRO A 706 8.49 9.54 -19.59
C PRO A 706 9.48 10.50 -18.90
N ASP A 707 9.31 10.71 -17.60
CA ASP A 707 10.20 11.54 -16.80
C ASP A 707 10.54 10.83 -15.47
N ASP A 708 11.78 11.00 -15.00
CA ASP A 708 12.27 10.40 -13.74
C ASP A 708 11.71 11.13 -12.51
N LEU A 709 11.26 12.37 -12.67
CA LEU A 709 10.53 13.10 -11.62
C LEU A 709 9.13 12.53 -11.40
N CYS A 710 8.56 11.83 -12.38
CA CYS A 710 7.30 11.12 -12.22
C CYS A 710 7.61 9.73 -11.64
N GLY A 711 7.71 9.65 -10.31
CA GLY A 711 8.38 8.56 -9.57
C GLY A 711 7.76 7.16 -9.69
N CYS A 712 6.66 7.01 -10.44
CA CYS A 712 5.99 5.75 -10.71
C CYS A 712 6.10 5.31 -12.18
N ASN A 713 7.08 5.83 -12.91
CA ASN A 713 7.38 5.50 -14.31
C ASN A 713 7.88 4.06 -14.54
N SER A 714 8.41 3.39 -13.52
CA SER A 714 8.93 2.01 -13.55
C SER A 714 7.85 0.96 -13.28
N VAL A 715 6.65 1.40 -12.92
CA VAL A 715 5.53 0.54 -12.56
C VAL A 715 4.69 0.24 -13.80
N SER A 716 4.20 -1.00 -13.93
CA SER A 716 3.41 -1.42 -15.09
C SER A 716 2.21 -0.47 -15.33
N PRO A 717 1.89 -0.12 -16.59
CA PRO A 717 0.72 0.70 -16.91
C PRO A 717 -0.55 0.09 -16.30
N GLY A 718 -1.26 0.87 -15.47
CA GLY A 718 -2.45 0.41 -14.74
C GLY A 718 -2.19 -0.12 -13.33
N ASP A 719 -0.94 -0.14 -12.85
CA ASP A 719 -0.70 -0.31 -11.41
C ASP A 719 -1.20 0.93 -10.66
N VAL A 720 -2.08 0.69 -9.69
CA VAL A 720 -2.71 1.72 -8.87
C VAL A 720 -1.84 2.11 -7.67
N ASN A 721 -0.81 1.32 -7.34
CA ASN A 721 0.11 1.60 -6.25
C ASN A 721 1.25 2.49 -6.73
N CYS A 722 1.38 3.65 -6.09
CA CYS A 722 2.40 4.63 -6.39
C CYS A 722 2.87 5.27 -5.08
N ILE A 723 4.04 4.86 -4.59
CA ILE A 723 4.57 5.28 -3.29
C ILE A 723 5.20 6.69 -3.38
N ALA A 724 5.74 7.05 -4.55
CA ALA A 724 6.33 8.36 -4.80
C ALA A 724 5.71 8.96 -6.07
N PRO A 725 4.55 9.63 -5.96
CA PRO A 725 3.82 10.15 -7.12
C PRO A 725 4.61 11.13 -7.99
N GLY A 726 5.43 11.97 -7.36
CA GLY A 726 6.33 12.88 -8.06
C GLY A 726 5.60 13.97 -8.86
N THR A 727 6.25 14.44 -9.92
CA THR A 727 5.78 15.53 -10.80
C THR A 727 6.25 15.25 -12.24
N HIS A 728 5.85 16.08 -13.21
CA HIS A 728 6.20 15.92 -14.62
C HIS A 728 5.70 14.61 -15.22
N CYS A 729 4.51 14.20 -14.80
CA CYS A 729 3.81 13.06 -15.38
C CYS A 729 3.13 13.50 -16.69
N SER A 730 3.41 12.78 -17.80
CA SER A 730 2.84 13.11 -19.11
C SER A 730 1.33 12.85 -19.16
N VAL A 731 0.64 13.48 -20.12
CA VAL A 731 -0.79 13.25 -20.39
C VAL A 731 -1.09 11.75 -20.48
N LEU A 732 -0.31 11.01 -21.27
CA LEU A 732 -0.48 9.58 -21.48
C LEU A 732 -0.26 8.76 -20.20
N PHE A 733 0.69 9.15 -19.36
CA PHE A 733 0.92 8.49 -18.07
C PHE A 733 -0.32 8.59 -17.17
N ILE A 734 -0.90 9.79 -17.07
CA ILE A 734 -2.08 10.05 -16.23
C ILE A 734 -3.30 9.26 -16.75
N LEU A 735 -3.52 9.25 -18.06
CA LEU A 735 -4.57 8.45 -18.70
C LEU A 735 -4.41 6.94 -18.40
N ASN A 736 -3.18 6.43 -18.43
CA ASN A 736 -2.89 5.04 -18.10
C ASN A 736 -3.14 4.73 -16.62
N LYS A 737 -2.91 5.69 -15.72
CA LYS A 737 -3.15 5.54 -14.28
C LYS A 737 -4.62 5.54 -13.92
N VAL A 738 -5.45 6.41 -14.50
CA VAL A 738 -6.89 6.47 -14.18
C VAL A 738 -7.69 5.30 -14.78
N ALA A 739 -7.25 4.76 -15.92
CA ALA A 739 -8.00 3.74 -16.68
C ALA A 739 -8.60 2.58 -15.85
N PRO A 740 -7.90 2.00 -14.85
CA PRO A 740 -8.43 0.86 -14.07
C PRO A 740 -9.54 1.21 -13.08
N PHE A 741 -9.72 2.49 -12.75
CA PHE A 741 -10.67 2.94 -11.72
C PHE A 741 -11.47 4.19 -12.15
N ALA A 742 -11.63 4.38 -13.47
CA ALA A 742 -12.42 5.49 -14.02
C ALA A 742 -13.88 5.47 -13.53
N ASP A 743 -14.39 4.31 -13.14
CA ASP A 743 -15.73 4.08 -12.57
C ASP A 743 -15.93 4.71 -11.17
N ARG A 744 -14.84 5.13 -10.50
CA ARG A 744 -14.89 5.78 -9.18
C ARG A 744 -15.32 7.25 -9.25
N SER A 745 -15.34 7.84 -10.42
CA SER A 745 -15.88 9.19 -10.64
C SER A 745 -17.41 9.13 -10.71
N ILE A 746 -18.07 9.75 -9.74
CA ILE A 746 -19.53 9.82 -9.65
C ILE A 746 -19.97 11.22 -9.23
N PRO A 747 -21.23 11.61 -9.50
CA PRO A 747 -21.71 12.93 -9.08
C PRO A 747 -21.46 13.23 -7.60
N GLY A 748 -20.81 14.36 -7.33
CA GLY A 748 -20.38 14.79 -6.00
C GLY A 748 -18.94 14.41 -5.65
N GLY A 749 -18.29 13.50 -6.40
CA GLY A 749 -16.93 13.02 -6.15
C GLY A 749 -16.18 12.60 -7.43
N TRP A 750 -15.15 13.34 -7.82
CA TRP A 750 -14.46 13.17 -9.10
C TRP A 750 -12.98 12.83 -8.97
N SER A 751 -12.48 11.90 -9.80
CA SER A 751 -11.04 11.76 -9.98
C SER A 751 -10.47 13.01 -10.65
N ASP A 752 -9.47 13.62 -10.03
CA ASP A 752 -8.77 14.79 -10.55
C ASP A 752 -7.48 14.35 -11.26
N LEU A 753 -7.44 14.61 -12.57
CA LEU A 753 -6.33 14.29 -13.47
C LEU A 753 -5.31 15.43 -13.55
N ASP A 754 -5.40 16.40 -12.64
CA ASP A 754 -4.63 17.64 -12.62
C ASP A 754 -5.05 18.65 -13.71
N MET A 755 -4.46 19.84 -13.64
CA MET A 755 -4.81 21.00 -14.47
C MET A 755 -4.63 20.77 -15.98
N LEU A 756 -5.35 21.57 -16.76
CA LEU A 756 -5.25 21.61 -18.21
C LEU A 756 -4.04 22.44 -18.64
N GLU A 757 -3.08 21.79 -19.32
CA GLU A 757 -1.90 22.45 -19.93
C GLU A 757 -2.18 23.14 -21.28
N VAL A 758 -3.45 23.25 -21.67
CA VAL A 758 -3.83 23.79 -22.99
C VAL A 758 -3.31 25.22 -23.17
N GLY A 759 -2.41 25.40 -24.14
CA GLY A 759 -1.85 26.71 -24.50
C GLY A 759 -0.55 27.10 -23.78
N GLN A 760 0.11 26.18 -23.09
CA GLN A 760 1.40 26.42 -22.41
C GLN A 760 2.61 26.41 -23.37
N GLY A 761 2.53 25.70 -24.50
CA GLY A 761 3.46 25.77 -25.63
C GLY A 761 4.32 24.52 -25.90
N GLY A 762 4.27 23.50 -25.05
CA GLY A 762 5.03 22.25 -25.09
C GLY A 762 4.34 21.11 -25.84
N MET A 763 3.05 21.23 -26.12
CA MET A 763 2.28 20.28 -26.93
C MET A 763 1.73 20.93 -28.21
N THR A 764 1.45 20.10 -29.21
CA THR A 764 0.80 20.47 -30.46
C THR A 764 -0.71 20.69 -30.27
N ASP A 765 -1.36 21.29 -31.27
CA ASP A 765 -2.82 21.49 -31.26
C ASP A 765 -3.60 20.18 -31.14
N GLU A 766 -3.17 19.11 -31.82
CA GLU A 766 -3.84 17.80 -31.74
C GLU A 766 -3.63 17.12 -30.38
N GLU A 767 -2.44 17.28 -29.77
CA GLU A 767 -2.16 16.80 -28.42
C GLU A 767 -3.01 17.54 -27.39
N TYR A 768 -3.15 18.86 -27.49
CA TYR A 768 -4.03 19.64 -26.61
C TYR A 768 -5.51 19.30 -26.78
N LYS A 769 -5.97 19.03 -28.01
CA LYS A 769 -7.33 18.54 -28.24
C LYS A 769 -7.55 17.18 -27.61
N ALA A 770 -6.60 16.26 -27.75
CA ALA A 770 -6.67 14.93 -27.13
C ALA A 770 -6.70 15.04 -25.60
N HIS A 771 -5.81 15.84 -25.02
CA HIS A 771 -5.75 16.17 -23.60
C HIS A 771 -7.09 16.69 -23.08
N PHE A 772 -7.60 17.78 -23.67
CA PHE A 772 -8.85 18.41 -23.24
C PHE A 772 -10.05 17.47 -23.34
N ALA A 773 -10.18 16.74 -24.45
CA ALA A 773 -11.31 15.84 -24.67
C ALA A 773 -11.31 14.64 -23.72
N LEU A 774 -10.14 14.06 -23.43
CA LEU A 774 -10.05 12.93 -22.51
C LEU A 774 -10.28 13.36 -21.05
N TRP A 775 -9.80 14.53 -20.64
CA TRP A 775 -10.12 15.09 -19.31
C TRP A 775 -11.63 15.31 -19.17
N ALA A 776 -12.28 15.86 -20.19
CA ALA A 776 -13.72 16.05 -20.20
C ALA A 776 -14.48 14.71 -20.17
N ALA A 777 -14.10 13.75 -21.02
CA ALA A 777 -14.78 12.46 -21.10
C ALA A 777 -14.60 11.60 -19.83
N LEU A 778 -13.44 11.69 -19.18
CA LEU A 778 -13.12 11.02 -17.92
C LEU A 778 -13.67 11.76 -16.69
N LYS A 779 -14.39 12.87 -16.89
CA LYS A 779 -15.04 13.66 -15.83
C LYS A 779 -14.06 14.23 -14.81
N SER A 780 -12.85 14.56 -15.27
CA SER A 780 -11.92 15.35 -14.47
C SER A 780 -12.47 16.75 -14.24
N PRO A 781 -12.20 17.38 -13.09
CA PRO A 781 -12.22 18.84 -13.00
C PRO A 781 -11.47 19.48 -14.17
N LEU A 782 -12.02 20.56 -14.73
CA LEU A 782 -11.42 21.29 -15.85
C LEU A 782 -10.89 22.65 -15.37
N PHE A 783 -9.72 22.63 -14.73
CA PHE A 783 -9.02 23.83 -14.32
C PHE A 783 -7.97 24.23 -15.35
N LEU A 784 -8.10 25.42 -15.92
CA LEU A 784 -7.12 26.02 -16.82
C LEU A 784 -5.85 26.40 -16.06
N GLY A 785 -4.67 25.98 -16.53
CA GLY A 785 -3.38 26.29 -15.90
C GLY A 785 -2.56 27.39 -16.59
N ASN A 786 -3.01 27.90 -17.73
CA ASN A 786 -2.27 28.87 -18.56
C ASN A 786 -2.48 30.33 -18.13
N ASP A 787 -1.66 31.24 -18.68
CA ASP A 787 -1.87 32.69 -18.55
C ASP A 787 -2.97 33.15 -19.52
N LEU A 788 -4.19 33.38 -19.00
CA LEU A 788 -5.32 33.82 -19.81
C LEU A 788 -5.14 35.21 -20.44
N ARG A 789 -4.20 36.02 -19.94
CA ARG A 789 -3.91 37.36 -20.48
C ARG A 789 -3.05 37.29 -21.75
N ALA A 790 -2.37 36.17 -21.96
CA ALA A 790 -1.47 35.92 -23.08
C ALA A 790 -1.79 34.60 -23.81
N MET A 791 -3.00 34.07 -23.62
CA MET A 791 -3.43 32.80 -24.20
C MET A 791 -3.46 32.86 -25.73
N PRO A 792 -2.87 31.87 -26.45
CA PRO A 792 -2.95 31.84 -27.91
C PRO A 792 -4.38 31.55 -28.38
N ALA A 793 -4.76 32.10 -29.55
CA ALA A 793 -6.09 31.92 -30.13
C ALA A 793 -6.46 30.43 -30.30
N SER A 794 -5.50 29.61 -30.74
CA SER A 794 -5.70 28.16 -30.89
C SER A 794 -6.06 27.46 -29.56
N ALA A 795 -5.53 27.90 -28.43
CA ALA A 795 -5.90 27.36 -27.12
C ALA A 795 -7.32 27.74 -26.73
N LEU A 796 -7.71 29.00 -26.97
CA LEU A 796 -9.08 29.46 -26.73
C LEU A 796 -10.10 28.61 -27.50
N THR A 797 -9.83 28.30 -28.77
CA THR A 797 -10.73 27.49 -29.60
C THR A 797 -10.84 26.03 -29.13
N ILE A 798 -9.92 25.53 -28.28
CA ILE A 798 -10.02 24.21 -27.64
C ILE A 798 -10.91 24.30 -26.40
N ILE A 799 -10.55 25.18 -25.46
CA ILE A 799 -11.18 25.25 -24.14
C ILE A 799 -12.61 25.78 -24.19
N ASN A 800 -13.01 26.40 -25.31
CA ASN A 800 -14.36 26.90 -25.49
C ASN A 800 -15.34 25.95 -26.17
N ASN A 801 -14.91 24.76 -26.59
CA ASN A 801 -15.76 23.86 -27.37
C ASN A 801 -16.90 23.28 -26.50
N PRO A 802 -18.17 23.70 -26.72
CA PRO A 802 -19.28 23.32 -25.84
C PRO A 802 -19.70 21.86 -26.05
N ALA A 803 -19.43 21.25 -27.20
CA ALA A 803 -19.72 19.84 -27.46
C ALA A 803 -18.81 18.91 -26.64
N ILE A 804 -17.54 19.29 -26.45
CA ILE A 804 -16.60 18.57 -25.59
C ILE A 804 -16.90 18.85 -24.12
N ILE A 805 -17.18 20.10 -23.73
CA ILE A 805 -17.55 20.42 -22.34
C ILE A 805 -18.84 19.69 -21.94
N ALA A 806 -19.80 19.52 -22.85
CA ALA A 806 -21.01 18.74 -22.58
C ALA A 806 -20.72 17.28 -22.21
N LEU A 807 -19.58 16.70 -22.63
CA LEU A 807 -19.15 15.39 -22.13
C LEU A 807 -18.77 15.46 -20.64
N SER A 808 -18.07 16.52 -20.21
CA SER A 808 -17.71 16.73 -18.80
C SER A 808 -18.96 17.00 -17.95
N GLN A 809 -19.87 17.83 -18.46
CA GLN A 809 -21.05 18.32 -17.76
C GLN A 809 -22.31 17.47 -18.02
N ASP A 810 -22.13 16.24 -18.52
CA ASP A 810 -23.25 15.33 -18.78
C ASP A 810 -23.98 14.95 -17.47
N PRO A 811 -25.33 15.01 -17.41
CA PRO A 811 -26.07 14.75 -16.17
C PRO A 811 -25.95 13.33 -15.63
N HIS A 812 -25.56 12.35 -16.45
CA HIS A 812 -25.31 10.99 -15.99
C HIS A 812 -24.09 10.93 -15.08
N GLY A 813 -23.09 11.76 -15.35
CA GLY A 813 -21.92 11.92 -14.49
C GLY A 813 -21.06 10.67 -14.36
N ARG A 814 -20.94 9.86 -15.42
CA ARG A 814 -20.05 8.69 -15.47
C ARG A 814 -18.93 8.89 -16.48
N SER A 815 -17.72 8.47 -16.10
CA SER A 815 -16.55 8.52 -16.97
C SER A 815 -16.62 7.49 -18.08
N VAL A 816 -16.00 7.80 -19.22
CA VAL A 816 -15.71 6.78 -20.24
C VAL A 816 -14.75 5.74 -19.68
N THR A 817 -14.87 4.51 -20.15
CA THR A 817 -14.00 3.37 -19.80
C THR A 817 -13.08 3.02 -20.97
N ARG A 818 -11.86 2.56 -20.69
CA ARG A 818 -10.95 2.11 -21.74
C ARG A 818 -11.30 0.68 -22.14
N VAL A 819 -11.90 0.52 -23.31
CA VAL A 819 -12.32 -0.79 -23.84
C VAL A 819 -11.21 -1.51 -24.60
N ARG A 820 -10.22 -0.77 -25.12
CA ARG A 820 -9.05 -1.38 -25.78
C ARG A 820 -7.78 -0.54 -25.61
N ARG A 821 -6.65 -1.22 -25.47
CA ARG A 821 -5.30 -0.64 -25.52
C ARG A 821 -4.38 -1.57 -26.31
N ASP A 822 -3.76 -1.03 -27.34
CA ASP A 822 -2.83 -1.74 -28.20
C ASP A 822 -1.43 -1.11 -28.09
N THR A 823 -0.42 -1.93 -27.78
CA THR A 823 0.99 -1.51 -27.67
C THR A 823 1.90 -2.25 -28.66
N ALA A 824 1.47 -3.42 -29.12
CA ALA A 824 2.22 -4.22 -30.07
C ALA A 824 2.01 -3.70 -31.50
N GLY A 825 3.11 -3.44 -32.21
CA GLY A 825 3.06 -3.00 -33.61
C GLY A 825 2.64 -1.55 -33.83
N VAL A 826 2.46 -0.77 -32.75
CA VAL A 826 2.23 0.68 -32.84
C VAL A 826 3.58 1.39 -33.01
N ALA A 827 3.64 2.32 -33.95
CA ALA A 827 4.85 3.12 -34.19
C ALA A 827 5.22 3.91 -32.92
N LYS A 828 6.49 3.86 -32.53
CA LYS A 828 7.00 4.59 -31.38
C LYS A 828 7.35 6.02 -31.76
N ASP A 829 7.09 6.95 -30.86
CA ASP A 829 7.49 8.34 -30.97
C ASP A 829 8.98 8.55 -30.65
N LYS A 830 9.40 9.82 -30.62
CA LYS A 830 10.78 10.22 -30.30
C LYS A 830 11.24 9.83 -28.89
N TRP A 831 10.33 9.51 -27.98
CA TRP A 831 10.61 9.07 -26.61
C TRP A 831 10.56 7.55 -26.46
N GLY A 832 10.33 6.81 -27.56
CA GLY A 832 10.23 5.36 -27.55
C GLY A 832 8.88 4.83 -27.07
N VAL A 833 7.85 5.69 -26.98
CA VAL A 833 6.50 5.38 -26.53
C VAL A 833 5.58 5.21 -27.73
N GLY A 834 4.73 4.19 -27.74
CA GLY A 834 3.77 4.01 -28.82
C GLY A 834 2.62 3.10 -28.41
N GLU A 835 1.41 3.67 -28.35
CA GLU A 835 0.20 2.94 -28.03
C GLU A 835 -1.06 3.59 -28.61
N THR A 836 -2.12 2.82 -28.77
CA THR A 836 -3.43 3.33 -29.18
C THR A 836 -4.51 2.91 -28.19
N HIS A 837 -5.46 3.79 -27.89
CA HIS A 837 -6.57 3.52 -26.97
C HIS A 837 -7.93 3.68 -27.66
N VAL A 838 -8.88 2.86 -27.23
CA VAL A 838 -10.31 3.07 -27.49
C VAL A 838 -11.00 3.26 -26.15
N TRP A 839 -11.72 4.37 -26.01
CA TRP A 839 -12.56 4.68 -24.85
C TRP A 839 -14.02 4.78 -25.26
N ALA A 840 -14.92 4.26 -24.43
CA ALA A 840 -16.36 4.32 -24.64
C ALA A 840 -17.11 4.56 -23.32
N GLY A 841 -18.23 5.29 -23.36
CA GLY A 841 -19.10 5.42 -22.19
C GLY A 841 -20.43 6.11 -22.45
N HIS A 842 -21.41 5.75 -21.61
CA HIS A 842 -22.78 6.23 -21.68
C HIS A 842 -22.94 7.72 -21.40
N LEU A 843 -23.91 8.33 -22.06
CA LEU A 843 -24.39 9.69 -21.78
C LEU A 843 -25.87 9.67 -21.38
N HIS A 844 -26.28 10.66 -20.60
CA HIS A 844 -27.60 10.70 -19.95
C HIS A 844 -28.81 10.49 -20.89
N ASN A 845 -28.70 10.95 -22.13
CA ASN A 845 -29.78 10.89 -23.11
C ASN A 845 -29.79 9.60 -23.95
N GLY A 846 -29.00 8.59 -23.57
CA GLY A 846 -28.88 7.33 -24.30
C GLY A 846 -27.88 7.33 -25.45
N ASP A 847 -27.15 8.43 -25.63
CA ASP A 847 -26.03 8.50 -26.57
C ASP A 847 -24.77 7.85 -25.96
N GLU A 848 -23.78 7.55 -26.81
CA GLU A 848 -22.50 6.97 -26.39
C GLU A 848 -21.33 7.88 -26.81
N ALA A 849 -20.41 8.19 -25.90
CA ALA A 849 -19.16 8.85 -26.24
C ALA A 849 -18.12 7.80 -26.66
N VAL A 850 -17.43 8.00 -27.80
CA VAL A 850 -16.38 7.10 -28.29
C VAL A 850 -15.13 7.89 -28.68
N ILE A 851 -13.98 7.51 -28.13
CA ILE A 851 -12.70 8.18 -28.39
C ILE A 851 -11.68 7.19 -28.92
N LEU A 852 -11.13 7.50 -30.10
CA LEU A 852 -10.00 6.78 -30.71
C LEU A 852 -8.75 7.63 -30.53
N LEU A 853 -7.87 7.23 -29.63
CA LEU A 853 -6.62 7.92 -29.33
C LEU A 853 -5.44 7.18 -29.97
N ASN A 854 -4.67 7.88 -30.78
CA ASN A 854 -3.37 7.44 -31.25
C ASN A 854 -2.26 8.17 -30.49
N ALA A 855 -1.62 7.50 -29.55
CA ALA A 855 -0.43 7.98 -28.84
C ALA A 855 0.86 7.34 -29.39
N GLY A 856 0.83 6.88 -30.65
CA GLY A 856 1.97 6.42 -31.41
C GLY A 856 2.59 7.52 -32.27
N GLY A 857 3.82 7.28 -32.73
CA GLY A 857 4.64 8.25 -33.45
C GLY A 857 4.25 8.52 -34.91
N GLU A 858 3.33 7.73 -35.48
CA GLU A 858 2.88 7.86 -36.87
C GLU A 858 1.35 7.86 -36.96
N ASP A 859 0.82 8.47 -38.03
CA ASP A 859 -0.60 8.42 -38.37
C ASP A 859 -1.05 6.97 -38.58
N THR A 860 -2.24 6.62 -38.07
CA THR A 860 -2.76 5.26 -38.17
C THR A 860 -4.26 5.24 -38.39
N GLN A 861 -4.76 4.19 -39.04
CA GLN A 861 -6.18 3.94 -39.15
C GLN A 861 -6.65 3.09 -37.97
N MET A 862 -7.48 3.68 -37.13
CA MET A 862 -8.08 2.99 -35.99
C MET A 862 -9.50 2.54 -36.34
N ASN A 863 -9.94 1.48 -35.66
CA ASN A 863 -11.29 0.94 -35.82
C ASN A 863 -11.83 0.39 -34.50
N VAL A 864 -13.14 0.35 -34.33
CA VAL A 864 -13.79 -0.30 -33.18
C VAL A 864 -15.16 -0.81 -33.59
N SER A 865 -15.49 -2.04 -33.22
CA SER A 865 -16.83 -2.61 -33.46
C SER A 865 -17.87 -2.10 -32.46
N LEU A 866 -19.15 -2.10 -32.84
CA LEU A 866 -20.23 -1.85 -31.87
C LEU A 866 -20.22 -2.84 -30.70
N ALA A 867 -19.77 -4.08 -30.94
CA ALA A 867 -19.62 -5.09 -29.90
C ALA A 867 -18.54 -4.74 -28.86
N GLU A 868 -17.44 -4.09 -29.28
CA GLU A 868 -16.41 -3.57 -28.37
C GLU A 868 -16.87 -2.30 -27.65
N ILE A 869 -17.56 -1.37 -28.35
CA ILE A 869 -18.10 -0.14 -27.75
C ILE A 869 -19.06 -0.47 -26.60
N PHE A 870 -20.03 -1.34 -26.87
CA PHE A 870 -21.09 -1.68 -25.92
C PHE A 870 -20.76 -2.90 -25.05
N ILE A 871 -19.48 -3.24 -24.88
CA ILE A 871 -19.07 -4.39 -24.07
C ILE A 871 -19.58 -4.34 -22.61
N PRO A 872 -19.73 -3.17 -21.94
CA PRO A 872 -20.29 -3.13 -20.58
C PRO A 872 -21.76 -3.58 -20.51
N TYR A 873 -22.49 -3.51 -21.63
CA TYR A 873 -23.91 -3.86 -21.70
C TYR A 873 -24.18 -5.30 -22.17
N GLY A 874 -23.12 -6.07 -22.44
CA GLY A 874 -23.27 -7.45 -22.90
C GLY A 874 -21.99 -8.01 -23.52
N SER A 875 -21.55 -9.16 -22.99
CA SER A 875 -20.35 -9.84 -23.48
C SER A 875 -20.48 -10.32 -24.93
N GLY A 876 -19.39 -10.23 -25.69
CA GLY A 876 -19.28 -10.84 -27.02
C GLY A 876 -20.29 -10.34 -28.06
N GLY A 877 -20.73 -9.07 -27.97
CA GLY A 877 -21.71 -8.49 -28.89
C GLY A 877 -23.17 -8.84 -28.58
N SER A 878 -23.45 -9.38 -27.39
CA SER A 878 -24.82 -9.68 -26.93
C SER A 878 -25.62 -8.44 -26.54
N ALA A 879 -24.97 -7.29 -26.34
CA ALA A 879 -25.61 -6.03 -25.99
C ALA A 879 -26.71 -5.66 -27.01
N PRO A 880 -27.94 -5.33 -26.57
CA PRO A 880 -29.04 -4.96 -27.47
C PRO A 880 -28.68 -3.81 -28.42
N HIS A 881 -27.86 -2.87 -27.94
CA HIS A 881 -27.33 -1.72 -28.67
C HIS A 881 -26.70 -2.08 -30.03
N VAL A 882 -26.09 -3.26 -30.13
CA VAL A 882 -25.38 -3.73 -31.34
C VAL A 882 -26.35 -4.00 -32.49
N LYS A 883 -27.65 -4.15 -32.21
CA LYS A 883 -28.69 -4.45 -33.22
C LYS A 883 -29.23 -3.20 -33.93
N TYR A 884 -28.77 -2.01 -33.56
CA TYR A 884 -29.30 -0.75 -34.06
C TYR A 884 -28.23 0.07 -34.80
N ASP A 885 -28.69 0.98 -35.65
CA ASP A 885 -27.85 1.94 -36.36
C ASP A 885 -27.58 3.18 -35.49
N TRP A 886 -26.34 3.66 -35.54
CA TRP A 886 -25.90 4.83 -34.77
C TRP A 886 -25.30 5.90 -35.67
N ALA A 887 -25.87 7.11 -35.61
CA ALA A 887 -25.29 8.29 -36.24
C ALA A 887 -23.99 8.68 -35.53
N ILE A 888 -22.92 8.85 -36.30
CA ILE A 888 -21.60 9.24 -35.80
C ILE A 888 -21.49 10.76 -35.88
N HIS A 889 -21.36 11.42 -34.74
CA HIS A 889 -21.12 12.86 -34.69
C HIS A 889 -19.68 13.16 -34.27
N ASP A 890 -18.97 14.02 -34.99
CA ASP A 890 -17.63 14.50 -34.61
C ASP A 890 -17.76 15.71 -33.67
N LEU A 891 -17.27 15.57 -32.44
CA LEU A 891 -17.40 16.61 -31.41
C LEU A 891 -16.36 17.74 -31.55
N TRP A 892 -15.35 17.57 -32.42
CA TRP A 892 -14.46 18.65 -32.81
C TRP A 892 -14.95 19.43 -34.03
N ALA A 893 -16.02 18.97 -34.70
CA ALA A 893 -16.66 19.76 -35.73
C ALA A 893 -17.24 21.05 -35.14
N HIS A 894 -17.24 22.11 -35.96
CA HIS A 894 -17.64 23.45 -35.54
C HIS A 894 -16.82 24.03 -34.36
N ARG A 895 -15.60 23.52 -34.12
CA ARG A 895 -14.60 24.24 -33.33
C ARG A 895 -14.51 25.68 -33.82
N MET A 896 -14.45 26.62 -32.88
CA MET A 896 -14.28 28.04 -33.21
C MET A 896 -13.08 28.24 -34.13
N PHE A 897 -13.22 29.10 -35.15
CA PHE A 897 -12.10 29.47 -36.01
C PHE A 897 -11.09 30.35 -35.28
N ASP A 898 -9.80 30.16 -35.54
CA ASP A 898 -8.73 30.95 -34.93
C ASP A 898 -8.93 32.46 -35.12
N ALA A 899 -9.36 32.90 -36.30
CA ALA A 899 -9.65 34.32 -36.56
C ALA A 899 -10.77 34.90 -35.66
N THR A 900 -11.72 34.07 -35.22
CA THR A 900 -12.76 34.49 -34.27
C THR A 900 -12.19 34.61 -32.86
N ALA A 901 -11.34 33.67 -32.46
CA ALA A 901 -10.63 33.73 -31.19
C ALA A 901 -9.66 34.91 -31.12
N GLU A 902 -8.90 35.17 -32.18
CA GLU A 902 -8.02 36.36 -32.32
C GLU A 902 -8.82 37.65 -32.18
N ALA A 903 -9.97 37.75 -32.86
CA ALA A 903 -10.83 38.91 -32.75
C ALA A 903 -11.38 39.11 -31.32
N LEU A 904 -11.71 38.02 -30.62
CA LEU A 904 -12.19 38.08 -29.24
C LEU A 904 -11.09 38.52 -28.27
N LEU A 905 -9.89 37.96 -28.40
CA LEU A 905 -8.71 38.34 -27.60
C LEU A 905 -8.32 39.81 -27.83
N ALA A 906 -8.42 40.30 -29.07
CA ALA A 906 -8.15 41.70 -29.39
C ALA A 906 -9.20 42.68 -28.84
N ALA A 907 -10.40 42.21 -28.51
CA ALA A 907 -11.50 43.02 -28.00
C ALA A 907 -11.60 43.03 -26.47
N ALA A 908 -10.54 42.67 -25.74
CA ALA A 908 -10.56 42.48 -24.28
C ALA A 908 -11.09 43.66 -23.45
N ASP A 909 -11.02 44.89 -23.95
CA ASP A 909 -11.50 46.10 -23.27
C ASP A 909 -12.79 46.72 -23.88
N ASP A 910 -13.44 46.05 -24.83
CA ASP A 910 -14.69 46.53 -25.48
C ASP A 910 -15.83 45.50 -25.36
N ASP A 911 -16.66 45.66 -24.32
CA ASP A 911 -17.83 44.82 -24.06
C ASP A 911 -18.78 44.69 -25.25
N SER A 912 -19.00 45.78 -25.99
CA SER A 912 -19.95 45.80 -27.10
C SER A 912 -19.43 45.00 -28.29
N GLN A 913 -18.14 45.17 -28.60
CA GLN A 913 -17.48 44.41 -29.65
C GLN A 913 -17.44 42.91 -29.31
N ARG A 914 -17.10 42.55 -28.07
CA ARG A 914 -17.09 41.15 -27.61
C ARG A 914 -18.46 40.50 -27.71
N ALA A 915 -19.51 41.16 -27.19
CA ALA A 915 -20.88 40.66 -27.29
C ALA A 915 -21.27 40.43 -28.76
N SER A 916 -20.87 41.33 -29.68
CA SER A 916 -21.11 41.14 -31.10
C SER A 916 -20.34 39.95 -31.69
N ILE A 917 -19.09 39.72 -31.29
CA ILE A 917 -18.27 38.59 -31.77
C ILE A 917 -18.86 37.27 -31.27
N LEU A 918 -19.15 37.16 -29.97
CA LEU A 918 -19.74 35.96 -29.36
C LEU A 918 -21.10 35.61 -29.98
N ALA A 919 -21.95 36.61 -30.23
CA ALA A 919 -23.23 36.41 -30.90
C ALA A 919 -23.04 35.88 -32.34
N LYS A 920 -22.09 36.43 -33.09
CA LYS A 920 -21.76 35.94 -34.46
C LYS A 920 -21.16 34.54 -34.45
N ALA A 921 -20.42 34.19 -33.41
CA ALA A 921 -19.81 32.87 -33.22
C ALA A 921 -20.81 31.79 -32.76
N ASN A 922 -22.08 32.15 -32.54
CA ASN A 922 -23.11 31.27 -31.98
C ASN A 922 -22.67 30.64 -30.63
N TRP A 923 -22.02 31.45 -29.79
CA TRP A 923 -21.45 31.02 -28.51
C TRP A 923 -22.48 30.34 -27.59
N TYR A 924 -22.08 29.26 -26.93
CA TYR A 924 -22.94 28.58 -25.96
C TYR A 924 -22.88 29.26 -24.60
N ASN A 925 -24.03 29.54 -24.00
CA ASN A 925 -24.13 30.15 -22.67
C ASN A 925 -24.82 29.16 -21.72
N ALA A 926 -24.01 28.47 -20.92
CA ALA A 926 -24.43 27.50 -19.92
C ALA A 926 -25.15 28.15 -18.72
N THR A 927 -24.90 29.43 -18.45
CA THR A 927 -25.63 30.19 -17.41
C THR A 927 -27.08 30.43 -17.81
N GLU A 928 -27.35 30.70 -19.09
CA GLU A 928 -28.71 30.84 -19.62
C GLU A 928 -29.40 29.49 -19.89
N VAL A 929 -28.67 28.57 -20.51
CA VAL A 929 -29.14 27.23 -20.85
C VAL A 929 -28.15 26.21 -20.28
N PRO A 930 -28.40 25.66 -19.08
CA PRO A 930 -27.54 24.63 -18.51
C PRO A 930 -27.39 23.43 -19.45
N TYR A 931 -26.22 22.78 -19.47
CA TYR A 931 -25.92 21.67 -20.39
C TYR A 931 -27.00 20.58 -20.39
N ALA A 932 -27.49 20.18 -19.22
CA ALA A 932 -28.59 19.23 -19.09
C ALA A 932 -29.83 19.62 -19.93
N LYS A 933 -30.21 20.90 -19.87
CA LYS A 933 -31.35 21.45 -20.60
C LYS A 933 -31.05 21.57 -22.09
N GLY A 934 -29.86 22.05 -22.46
CA GLY A 934 -29.44 22.14 -23.86
C GLY A 934 -29.43 20.77 -24.56
N LEU A 935 -28.92 19.74 -23.86
CA LEU A 935 -28.92 18.36 -24.33
C LEU A 935 -30.34 17.82 -24.51
N ALA A 936 -31.22 18.03 -23.52
CA ALA A 936 -32.62 17.62 -23.61
C ALA A 936 -33.38 18.33 -24.74
N GLN A 937 -33.02 19.58 -25.05
CA GLN A 937 -33.60 20.37 -26.15
C GLN A 937 -33.01 20.03 -27.52
N GLY A 938 -31.95 19.22 -27.59
CA GLY A 938 -31.28 18.91 -28.85
C GLY A 938 -30.50 20.07 -29.44
N ASP A 939 -29.94 20.97 -28.61
CA ASP A 939 -29.13 22.10 -29.08
C ASP A 939 -27.91 21.61 -29.87
N GLY A 940 -27.89 21.86 -31.18
CA GLY A 940 -26.88 21.34 -32.10
C GLY A 940 -25.43 21.68 -31.72
N ARG A 941 -25.21 22.76 -30.95
CA ARG A 941 -23.87 23.14 -30.47
C ARG A 941 -23.26 22.11 -29.52
N LEU A 942 -24.08 21.29 -28.86
CA LEU A 942 -23.65 20.30 -27.87
C LEU A 942 -23.43 18.89 -28.44
N PHE A 943 -23.77 18.67 -29.72
CA PHE A 943 -23.75 17.34 -30.34
C PHE A 943 -22.71 17.18 -31.44
N GLY A 944 -21.97 18.23 -31.80
CA GLY A 944 -21.06 18.20 -32.95
C GLY A 944 -21.78 17.99 -34.28
N GLU A 945 -21.04 17.64 -35.33
CA GLU A 945 -21.57 17.46 -36.68
C GLU A 945 -21.74 15.98 -37.01
N LYS A 946 -22.89 15.60 -37.58
CA LYS A 946 -23.10 14.23 -38.08
C LYS A 946 -22.24 14.00 -39.32
N ILE A 947 -21.28 13.09 -39.21
CA ILE A 947 -20.34 12.74 -40.29
C ILE A 947 -20.61 11.38 -40.94
N GLY A 948 -21.49 10.57 -40.35
CA GLY A 948 -21.78 9.23 -40.88
C GLY A 948 -22.75 8.42 -40.03
N VAL A 949 -22.82 7.12 -40.32
CA VAL A 949 -23.59 6.13 -39.58
C VAL A 949 -22.76 4.85 -39.47
N VAL A 950 -22.73 4.23 -38.29
CA VAL A 950 -22.30 2.84 -38.11
C VAL A 950 -23.55 1.97 -38.00
N GLY A 951 -23.72 1.06 -38.95
CA GLY A 951 -24.89 0.18 -38.98
C GLY A 951 -24.82 -0.89 -37.88
N ALA A 952 -25.95 -1.56 -37.64
CA ALA A 952 -26.05 -2.68 -36.71
C ALA A 952 -24.93 -3.73 -36.93
N GLY A 953 -24.28 -4.16 -35.84
CA GLY A 953 -23.12 -5.06 -35.86
C GLY A 953 -21.86 -4.49 -36.54
N GLY A 954 -21.87 -3.22 -36.92
CA GLY A 954 -20.85 -2.58 -37.74
C GLY A 954 -19.58 -2.20 -36.98
N VAL A 955 -18.66 -1.60 -37.72
CA VAL A 955 -17.34 -1.15 -37.25
C VAL A 955 -17.15 0.31 -37.60
N LEU A 956 -16.91 1.14 -36.59
CA LEU A 956 -16.47 2.52 -36.74
C LEU A 956 -14.99 2.52 -37.14
N LYS A 957 -14.62 3.31 -38.16
CA LYS A 957 -13.24 3.48 -38.61
C LYS A 957 -12.91 4.97 -38.70
N ALA A 958 -11.70 5.34 -38.31
CA ALA A 958 -11.20 6.70 -38.51
C ALA A 958 -9.68 6.69 -38.69
N ASP A 959 -9.20 7.56 -39.58
CA ASP A 959 -7.79 7.91 -39.63
C ASP A 959 -7.49 8.87 -38.47
N VAL A 960 -6.50 8.51 -37.65
CA VAL A 960 -6.10 9.23 -36.44
C VAL A 960 -4.63 9.57 -36.55
N LYS A 961 -4.32 10.87 -36.59
CA LYS A 961 -2.95 11.36 -36.67
C LYS A 961 -2.13 10.92 -35.47
N SER A 962 -0.81 10.94 -35.63
CA SER A 962 0.14 10.81 -34.52
C SER A 962 -0.22 11.79 -33.39
N HIS A 963 -0.27 11.28 -32.16
CA HIS A 963 -0.58 12.02 -30.93
C HIS A 963 -1.92 12.79 -30.95
N ALA A 964 -2.92 12.25 -31.65
CA ALA A 964 -4.25 12.85 -31.78
C ALA A 964 -5.36 11.94 -31.26
N ALA A 965 -6.51 12.53 -30.95
CA ALA A 965 -7.73 11.80 -30.62
C ALA A 965 -8.89 12.22 -31.53
N ARG A 966 -9.61 11.22 -32.08
CA ARG A 966 -10.92 11.44 -32.70
C ARG A 966 -12.00 11.17 -31.67
N VAL A 967 -12.90 12.14 -31.49
CA VAL A 967 -13.86 12.18 -30.38
C VAL A 967 -15.26 12.23 -30.98
N PHE A 968 -16.01 11.16 -30.76
CA PHE A 968 -17.32 10.96 -31.37
C PHE A 968 -18.42 10.89 -30.31
N ARG A 969 -19.61 11.34 -30.70
CA ARG A 969 -20.86 11.03 -30.02
C ARG A 969 -21.71 10.18 -30.94
N LEU A 970 -22.03 8.97 -30.52
CA LEU A 970 -22.91 8.07 -31.23
C LEU A 970 -24.33 8.30 -30.75
N ARG A 971 -25.23 8.60 -31.69
CA ARG A 971 -26.65 8.82 -31.42
C ARG A 971 -27.47 7.77 -32.13
N ARG A 972 -28.32 7.07 -31.40
CA ARG A 972 -29.15 6.02 -32.01
C ARG A 972 -30.10 6.63 -33.06
N ILE A 973 -30.22 5.95 -34.20
CA ILE A 973 -31.24 6.23 -35.20
C ILE A 973 -32.45 5.35 -34.88
N ALA A 974 -33.53 5.96 -34.40
CA ALA A 974 -34.74 5.22 -34.03
C ALA A 974 -35.58 4.86 -35.27
N GLU A 975 -36.11 3.63 -35.31
CA GLU A 975 -37.06 3.17 -36.32
C GLU A 975 -38.45 2.90 -35.69
N GLU A 976 -39.50 2.99 -36.52
CA GLU A 976 -40.89 2.81 -36.06
C GLU A 976 -41.14 1.34 -35.67
N GLY A 977 -41.44 1.10 -34.37
CA GLY A 977 -41.70 -0.24 -33.83
C GLY A 977 -40.57 -0.83 -32.97
N ASP A 978 -39.49 -0.08 -32.73
CA ASP A 978 -38.39 -0.53 -31.88
C ASP A 978 -38.79 -0.73 -30.41
N ALA A 979 -38.38 -1.86 -29.82
CA ALA A 979 -38.64 -2.20 -28.41
C ALA A 979 -37.59 -1.64 -27.42
N PHE A 980 -36.48 -1.08 -27.92
CA PHE A 980 -35.43 -0.52 -27.09
C PHE A 980 -35.77 0.93 -26.72
N GLU A 981 -36.04 1.20 -25.44
CA GLU A 981 -36.05 2.56 -24.91
C GLU A 981 -34.64 2.84 -24.36
N ALA A 982 -33.91 3.75 -25.01
CA ALA A 982 -32.69 4.28 -24.41
C ALA A 982 -33.12 5.11 -23.20
N LYS A 983 -33.23 4.47 -22.03
CA LYS A 983 -33.78 5.12 -20.84
C LYS A 983 -32.84 6.25 -20.43
N SER A 984 -33.41 7.46 -20.28
CA SER A 984 -32.78 8.47 -19.44
C SER A 984 -32.69 7.88 -18.03
N ILE A 985 -31.49 7.62 -17.54
CA ILE A 985 -31.32 7.20 -16.14
C ILE A 985 -31.62 8.43 -15.28
N SER A 986 -32.88 8.55 -14.86
CA SER A 986 -33.33 9.63 -13.97
C SER A 986 -32.88 9.30 -12.54
N ARG A 987 -32.42 10.33 -11.81
CA ARG A 987 -32.01 10.19 -10.40
C ARG A 987 -33.18 9.94 -9.43
N GLU A 988 -34.42 10.14 -9.88
CA GLU A 988 -35.62 10.06 -9.03
C GLU A 988 -36.29 8.69 -9.08
N ASP A 989 -36.06 7.92 -10.14
CA ASP A 989 -36.61 6.58 -10.27
C ASP A 989 -35.69 5.59 -9.55
N GLY A 990 -35.98 5.32 -8.28
CA GLY A 990 -35.33 4.29 -7.45
C GLY A 990 -35.52 2.85 -7.97
N VAL A 991 -35.30 2.63 -9.26
CA VAL A 991 -35.28 1.33 -9.93
C VAL A 991 -33.89 0.76 -9.74
N ASP A 992 -33.83 -0.40 -9.08
CA ASP A 992 -32.63 -1.19 -8.78
C ASP A 992 -31.59 -1.15 -9.93
N GLU A 993 -30.44 -0.51 -9.69
CA GLU A 993 -29.21 -0.55 -10.51
C GLU A 993 -28.57 -1.96 -10.58
N LYS A 994 -29.29 -3.04 -10.23
CA LYS A 994 -28.74 -4.39 -10.07
C LYS A 994 -28.58 -5.20 -11.36
N ASP A 995 -29.14 -4.75 -12.48
CA ASP A 995 -29.23 -5.57 -13.69
C ASP A 995 -28.20 -5.25 -14.80
N GLU A 996 -27.26 -4.30 -14.61
CA GLU A 996 -26.31 -3.92 -15.68
C GLU A 996 -24.82 -3.82 -15.27
N LEU A 997 -24.37 -4.57 -14.25
CA LEU A 997 -22.94 -4.81 -13.99
C LEU A 997 -22.58 -6.30 -13.97
#